data_AF-A0A7C2W3K5-F1
#
_entry.id   AF-A0A7C2W3K5-F1
#
_cell.length_a   1.000
_cell.length_b   1.000
_cell.length_c   1.000
_cell.angle_alpha   90.00
_cell.angle_beta   90.00
_cell.angle_gamma   90.00
#
_symmetry.space_group_name_H-M   'P 1'
#
loop_
_entity.id
_entity.type
_entity.pdbx_description
1 polymer ?
#
loop_
_entity_poly.entity_id
_entity_poly.type
_entity_poly.pdbx_seq_one_letter_code
_entity_poly.pdbx_strand_id
1 'polypeptide(L)'
;MQREAIIRLAIVVVAVFGAGTAACVGAIAVTVEPLATQVGRYEKIEFRIQLERSYDDPYDPAVVDVRLVVQTPGGGELAIPAFFAQEYEVRRSGGGRGGKVETSFYPVGMGVWRARFAPVEPGEHRATIQAQDRQDKGQSRPMTFTCVESSRKGYVRAGKKDPRFFEFDNGEPFFVIGQNLAFVGEGQYVNLAKADEIFATMAANGANYARIWTCCKDWAMCLEGRKSAWSRSWSQDTPIVPVPGDAAGRKCVRLGGGRRSIECSPSHAVALTPNTRYVVSGRFMADGGVALELNMAHGIGQARFEAEKAGQWTGFRREFAMGASENRLGRISVAAVGDGNVYLDGLSLTEASGGAELLWEADVNRRERGTYNQIDCAMLDELVNSAEKHGIYLMLCAVNRDLYMDSLSKVGSDDYSRATADTKKFLRYCVARWGYSTAVAAWECFNEMDPGKPTDAYYGELARYLEQIDIYRHPWTTSTWHPSARDIRLDCLDIGQLHHYMRPQVEGDYRDEVAVIVGLTKFMRDNGPAKPVLIGEFGLATPKWGLSDDMKTDAQGVHFRRSLWASAFAGSSGTAMFWWWDLLDRQNAYGHYRPLAGFLKGVSFAGLKITDASVGEPVRVLGYQGDDRAYLWLSDSRTNWQTVVMEGKTPPAVTGCGLRVP
;
A
#
# COMPACT_ATOMS: atom_id res chain seq x y z
N MET A 1 41.33 -49.19 22.75
CA MET A 1 40.99 -50.11 23.85
C MET A 1 41.42 -49.44 25.14
N GLN A 2 40.46 -49.15 26.05
CA GLN A 2 40.58 -48.64 27.43
C GLN A 2 41.28 -47.27 27.63
N ARG A 3 40.58 -46.15 27.94
CA ARG A 3 39.87 -45.74 29.19
C ARG A 3 40.78 -45.86 30.44
N GLU A 4 40.94 -44.86 31.31
CA GLU A 4 39.89 -44.02 31.90
C GLU A 4 40.40 -42.77 32.65
N ALA A 5 39.53 -41.74 32.65
CA ALA A 5 39.23 -40.70 33.66
C ALA A 5 40.33 -39.89 34.38
N ILE A 6 40.36 -38.58 34.10
CA ILE A 6 40.66 -37.54 35.10
C ILE A 6 39.66 -36.38 34.92
N ILE A 7 38.88 -36.13 35.97
CA ILE A 7 38.04 -34.94 36.18
C ILE A 7 38.98 -33.77 36.53
N ARG A 8 38.89 -32.63 35.81
CA ARG A 8 39.50 -31.36 36.22
C ARG A 8 38.47 -30.23 36.23
N LEU A 9 38.25 -29.74 37.44
CA LEU A 9 37.55 -28.53 37.84
C LEU A 9 38.27 -27.31 37.24
N ALA A 10 37.61 -26.54 36.38
CA ALA A 10 38.13 -25.27 35.87
C ALA A 10 37.52 -24.11 36.67
N ILE A 11 38.39 -23.38 37.37
CA ILE A 11 38.12 -22.13 38.09
C ILE A 11 37.79 -21.05 37.05
N VAL A 12 36.57 -20.53 37.08
CA VAL A 12 36.19 -19.32 36.34
C VAL A 12 36.54 -18.10 37.20
N VAL A 13 37.52 -17.32 36.75
CA VAL A 13 37.82 -16.01 37.30
C VAL A 13 36.76 -15.03 36.78
N VAL A 14 35.86 -14.59 37.66
CA VAL A 14 34.94 -13.49 37.40
C VAL A 14 35.69 -12.19 37.55
N ALA A 15 36.03 -11.55 36.43
CA ALA A 15 36.50 -10.17 36.42
C ALA A 15 35.29 -9.23 36.56
N VAL A 16 35.11 -8.67 37.75
CA VAL A 16 34.14 -7.60 38.00
C VAL A 16 34.70 -6.31 37.43
N PHE A 17 34.28 -5.94 36.22
CA PHE A 17 34.43 -4.57 35.72
C PHE A 17 33.37 -3.70 36.38
N GLY A 18 33.78 -2.97 37.42
CA GLY A 18 33.01 -1.84 37.96
C GLY A 18 33.04 -0.68 36.96
N ALA A 19 32.07 -0.64 36.05
CA ALA A 19 31.74 0.59 35.33
C ALA A 19 30.78 1.39 36.20
N GLY A 20 31.27 2.50 36.77
CA GLY A 20 30.41 3.49 37.40
C GLY A 20 29.42 4.03 36.37
N THR A 21 28.15 3.68 36.52
CA THR A 21 27.04 4.31 35.80
C THR A 21 26.80 5.68 36.43
N ALA A 22 27.47 6.70 35.89
CA ALA A 22 26.85 8.02 35.88
C ALA A 22 25.63 7.89 34.96
N ALA A 23 24.47 7.58 35.54
CA ALA A 23 23.20 7.70 34.84
C ALA A 23 23.04 9.18 34.49
N CYS A 24 23.30 9.55 33.23
CA CYS A 24 22.83 10.81 32.68
C CYS A 24 21.30 10.77 32.74
N VAL A 25 20.73 11.34 33.79
CA VAL A 25 19.32 11.71 33.83
C VAL A 25 19.13 12.74 32.71
N GLY A 26 18.56 12.33 31.57
CA GLY A 26 18.29 13.20 30.41
C GLY A 26 18.73 12.71 29.03
N ALA A 27 19.14 11.44 28.86
CA ALA A 27 19.40 10.87 27.53
C ALA A 27 18.45 9.70 27.22
N ILE A 28 17.97 9.63 25.98
CA ILE A 28 17.18 8.47 25.51
C ILE A 28 18.16 7.30 25.30
N ALA A 29 17.99 6.21 26.04
CA ALA A 29 18.79 5.00 25.81
C ALA A 29 18.34 4.31 24.51
N VAL A 30 19.29 4.06 23.61
CA VAL A 30 19.03 3.47 22.28
C VAL A 30 19.89 2.23 22.10
N THR A 31 19.23 1.08 22.02
CA THR A 31 19.87 -0.19 21.63
C THR A 31 19.44 -0.56 20.22
N VAL A 32 20.35 -1.13 19.44
CA VAL A 32 20.13 -1.44 18.04
C VAL A 32 20.81 -2.75 17.66
N GLU A 33 20.09 -3.54 16.88
CA GLU A 33 20.52 -4.81 16.31
C GLU A 33 20.41 -4.72 14.78
N PRO A 34 21.52 -4.68 14.03
CA PRO A 34 21.49 -4.87 12.59
C PRO A 34 21.17 -6.34 12.28
N LEU A 35 20.17 -6.59 11.43
CA LEU A 35 19.74 -7.95 11.09
C LEU A 35 20.62 -8.62 10.02
N ALA A 36 21.58 -7.88 9.46
CA ALA A 36 22.62 -8.37 8.57
C ALA A 36 23.89 -7.53 8.74
N THR A 37 25.07 -8.11 8.46
CA THR A 37 26.36 -7.40 8.46
C THR A 37 26.93 -7.22 7.05
N GLN A 38 26.33 -7.87 6.05
CA GLN A 38 26.66 -7.74 4.63
C GLN A 38 25.39 -7.85 3.80
N VAL A 39 25.24 -6.97 2.81
CA VAL A 39 24.14 -6.96 1.84
C VAL A 39 24.65 -6.57 0.45
N GLY A 40 23.99 -7.00 -0.62
CA GLY A 40 24.27 -6.51 -1.96
C GLY A 40 23.79 -5.07 -2.17
N ARG A 41 24.38 -4.35 -3.13
CA ARG A 41 23.89 -3.05 -3.59
C ARG A 41 22.41 -3.15 -3.94
N TYR A 42 21.60 -2.20 -3.49
CA TYR A 42 20.13 -2.17 -3.62
C TYR A 42 19.38 -3.28 -2.87
N GLU A 43 20.04 -4.10 -2.04
CA GLU A 43 19.38 -5.06 -1.17
C GLU A 43 19.11 -4.46 0.21
N LYS A 44 18.03 -4.91 0.86
CA LYS A 44 17.66 -4.43 2.19
C LYS A 44 18.68 -4.86 3.25
N ILE A 45 19.13 -3.90 4.04
CA ILE A 45 19.53 -4.09 5.44
C ILE A 45 18.46 -3.51 6.36
N GLU A 46 18.11 -4.23 7.42
CA GLU A 46 17.12 -3.81 8.42
C GLU A 46 17.75 -3.75 9.81
N PHE A 47 17.34 -2.77 10.60
CA PHE A 47 17.80 -2.54 11.96
C PHE A 47 16.61 -2.62 12.92
N ARG A 48 16.72 -3.47 13.93
CA ARG A 48 15.79 -3.52 15.07
C ARG A 48 16.27 -2.55 16.13
N ILE A 49 15.38 -1.66 16.57
CA ILE A 49 15.70 -0.56 17.47
C ILE A 49 14.83 -0.68 18.73
N GLN A 50 15.48 -0.64 19.89
CA GLN A 50 14.82 -0.57 21.19
C GLN A 50 15.13 0.77 21.85
N LEU A 51 14.08 1.49 22.25
CA LEU A 51 14.17 2.65 23.11
C LEU A 51 13.72 2.26 24.52
N GLU A 52 14.38 2.74 25.57
CA GLU A 52 13.91 2.56 26.96
C GLU A 52 12.81 3.56 27.34
N ARG A 53 11.95 3.92 26.36
CA ARG A 53 10.80 4.82 26.49
C ARG A 53 9.67 4.36 25.58
N SER A 54 8.43 4.59 25.99
CA SER A 54 7.22 4.44 25.18
C SER A 54 6.58 5.79 24.93
N TYR A 55 5.89 5.93 23.80
CA TYR A 55 5.23 7.17 23.40
C TYR A 55 3.77 6.87 23.03
N ASP A 56 2.86 7.76 23.43
CA ASP A 56 1.42 7.61 23.12
C ASP A 56 1.14 7.71 21.62
N ASP A 57 1.95 8.50 20.91
CA ASP A 57 1.89 8.65 19.46
C ASP A 57 3.30 8.48 18.86
N PRO A 58 3.70 7.23 18.57
CA PRO A 58 5.01 6.94 17.99
C PRO A 58 5.07 7.24 16.48
N TYR A 59 3.98 7.72 15.87
CA TYR A 59 3.91 8.03 14.44
C TYR A 59 4.17 9.52 14.15
N ASP A 60 4.01 10.39 15.15
CA ASP A 60 4.28 11.82 15.01
C ASP A 60 5.75 12.18 15.31
N PRO A 61 6.55 12.61 14.32
CA PRO A 61 7.93 13.02 14.55
C PRO A 61 8.07 14.26 15.46
N ALA A 62 6.98 15.02 15.70
CA ALA A 62 6.97 16.10 16.69
C ALA A 62 6.79 15.62 18.14
N VAL A 63 6.47 14.33 18.33
CA VAL A 63 6.46 13.63 19.63
C VAL A 63 7.78 12.90 19.80
N VAL A 64 8.18 12.08 18.83
CA VAL A 64 9.46 11.38 18.80
C VAL A 64 9.94 11.17 17.37
N ASP A 65 11.14 11.66 17.06
CA ASP A 65 11.79 11.47 15.78
C ASP A 65 12.97 10.50 15.93
N VAL A 66 12.88 9.35 15.26
CA VAL A 66 13.94 8.35 15.21
C VAL A 66 14.46 8.25 13.78
N ARG A 67 15.79 8.29 13.63
CA ARG A 67 16.49 8.25 12.34
C ARG A 67 17.67 7.30 12.37
N LEU A 68 17.90 6.64 11.25
CA LEU A 68 19.15 5.97 10.93
C LEU A 68 20.05 6.99 10.22
N VAL A 69 21.22 7.26 10.77
CA VAL A 69 22.25 8.09 10.13
C VAL A 69 23.36 7.19 9.62
N VAL A 70 23.62 7.24 8.32
CA VAL A 70 24.59 6.39 7.61
C VAL A 70 25.67 7.26 7.00
N GLN A 71 26.92 6.97 7.34
CA GLN A 71 28.10 7.47 6.65
C GLN A 71 28.44 6.51 5.52
N THR A 72 28.47 7.00 4.28
CA THR A 72 28.75 6.21 3.09
C THR A 72 30.26 6.02 2.89
N PRO A 73 30.69 4.98 2.14
CA PRO A 73 32.10 4.77 1.81
C PRO A 73 32.74 5.98 1.13
N GLY A 74 31.97 6.76 0.36
CA GLY A 74 32.42 8.00 -0.28
C GLY A 74 32.57 9.21 0.66
N GLY A 75 32.27 9.06 1.96
CA GLY A 75 32.33 10.14 2.95
C GLY A 75 31.08 11.01 3.05
N GLY A 76 29.99 10.63 2.36
CA GLY A 76 28.69 11.28 2.48
C GLY A 76 27.95 10.87 3.76
N GLU A 77 26.95 11.66 4.16
CA GLU A 77 26.04 11.33 5.26
C GLU A 77 24.59 11.32 4.76
N LEU A 78 23.85 10.27 5.11
CA LEU A 78 22.44 10.07 4.79
C LEU A 78 21.65 9.95 6.09
N ALA A 79 20.49 10.58 6.17
CA ALA A 79 19.55 10.44 7.28
C ALA A 79 18.25 9.81 6.78
N ILE A 80 17.97 8.60 7.24
CA ILE A 80 16.80 7.81 6.84
C ILE A 80 15.81 7.78 8.00
N PRO A 81 14.53 8.12 7.79
CA PRO A 81 13.52 8.00 8.83
C PRO A 81 13.38 6.54 9.30
N ALA A 82 13.40 6.31 10.61
CA ALA A 82 12.94 5.07 11.22
C ALA A 82 11.42 5.13 11.44
N PHE A 83 10.79 3.98 11.66
CA PHE A 83 9.36 3.84 11.85
C PHE A 83 9.03 2.87 13.00
N PHE A 84 7.89 3.10 13.66
CA PHE A 84 7.34 2.19 14.66
C PHE A 84 6.43 1.17 13.99
N ALA A 85 6.57 -0.12 14.30
CA ALA A 85 5.75 -1.17 13.72
C ALA A 85 5.43 -2.29 14.73
N GLN A 86 4.27 -2.90 14.57
CA GLN A 86 3.97 -4.19 15.18
C GLN A 86 4.50 -5.30 14.27
N GLU A 87 5.32 -6.20 14.82
CA GLU A 87 5.72 -7.42 14.11
C GLU A 87 4.58 -8.44 14.15
N TYR A 88 4.43 -9.21 13.08
CA TYR A 88 3.41 -10.25 12.98
C TYR A 88 4.01 -11.58 12.51
N GLU A 89 3.54 -12.65 13.12
CA GLU A 89 3.61 -13.99 12.56
C GLU A 89 2.54 -14.11 11.47
N VAL A 90 2.96 -14.34 10.24
CA VAL A 90 2.06 -14.53 9.09
C VAL A 90 1.68 -16.00 8.99
N ARG A 91 0.43 -16.32 9.32
CA ARG A 91 -0.10 -17.69 9.30
C ARG A 91 -0.97 -17.88 8.06
N ARG A 92 -0.70 -18.94 7.30
CA ARG A 92 -1.47 -19.33 6.12
C ARG A 92 -2.20 -20.63 6.40
N SER A 93 -3.49 -20.68 6.09
CA SER A 93 -4.34 -21.87 6.27
C SER A 93 -5.34 -22.04 5.13
N GLY A 94 -5.90 -23.24 4.99
CA GLY A 94 -6.80 -23.56 3.88
C GLY A 94 -6.03 -24.05 2.65
N GLY A 95 -6.57 -23.84 1.45
CA GLY A 95 -5.92 -24.27 0.20
C GLY A 95 -6.08 -25.75 -0.18
N GLY A 96 -7.10 -26.44 0.35
CA GLY A 96 -7.50 -27.77 -0.15
C GLY A 96 -8.00 -27.74 -1.60
N ARG A 97 -8.57 -28.84 -2.13
CA ARG A 97 -9.09 -28.90 -3.52
C ARG A 97 -10.10 -27.77 -3.80
N GLY A 98 -9.62 -26.65 -4.35
CA GLY A 98 -10.42 -25.48 -4.74
C GLY A 98 -10.66 -24.41 -3.66
N GLY A 99 -10.06 -24.52 -2.47
CA GLY A 99 -10.23 -23.53 -1.39
C GLY A 99 -9.25 -22.36 -1.49
N LYS A 100 -9.69 -21.16 -1.10
CA LYS A 100 -8.81 -19.98 -0.97
C LYS A 100 -7.80 -20.22 0.17
N VAL A 101 -6.53 -19.87 -0.03
CA VAL A 101 -5.55 -19.80 1.07
C VAL A 101 -5.82 -18.52 1.84
N GLU A 102 -6.23 -18.65 3.10
CA GLU A 102 -6.47 -17.51 3.99
C GLU A 102 -5.16 -17.11 4.67
N THR A 103 -4.92 -15.80 4.79
CA THR A 103 -3.79 -15.25 5.54
C THR A 103 -4.29 -14.56 6.79
N SER A 104 -3.64 -14.85 7.93
CA SER A 104 -3.93 -14.22 9.21
C SER A 104 -2.64 -13.74 9.87
N PHE A 105 -2.76 -12.72 10.72
CA PHE A 105 -1.65 -12.01 11.32
C PHE A 105 -1.77 -12.05 12.83
N TYR A 106 -0.82 -12.69 13.50
CA TYR A 106 -0.75 -12.71 14.97
C TYR A 106 0.43 -11.87 15.46
N PRO A 107 0.24 -10.88 16.34
CA PRO A 107 1.33 -10.00 16.74
C PRO A 107 2.41 -10.74 17.53
N VAL A 108 3.67 -10.43 17.25
CA VAL A 108 4.84 -10.94 17.97
C VAL A 108 5.39 -9.84 18.87
N GLY A 109 5.30 -10.04 20.18
CA GLY A 109 5.73 -9.04 21.16
C GLY A 109 4.96 -7.72 21.06
N MET A 110 5.51 -6.68 21.68
CA MET A 110 5.00 -5.31 21.57
C MET A 110 5.55 -4.63 20.30
N GLY A 111 4.94 -3.51 19.90
CA GLY A 111 5.46 -2.71 18.80
C GLY A 111 6.89 -2.20 19.07
N VAL A 112 7.66 -2.06 17.99
CA VAL A 112 9.10 -1.86 18.00
C VAL A 112 9.52 -0.88 16.91
N TRP A 113 10.64 -0.20 17.12
CA TRP A 113 11.22 0.69 16.11
C TRP A 113 12.06 -0.10 15.10
N ARG A 114 11.97 0.27 13.84
CA ARG A 114 12.71 -0.32 12.71
C ARG A 114 13.28 0.79 11.84
N ALA A 115 14.44 0.52 11.24
CA ALA A 115 14.94 1.29 10.11
C ALA A 115 15.31 0.34 8.97
N ARG A 116 15.01 0.72 7.74
CA ARG A 116 15.33 -0.06 6.53
C ARG A 116 16.16 0.79 5.59
N PHE A 117 17.23 0.22 5.05
CA PHE A 117 18.14 0.90 4.14
C PHE A 117 18.58 -0.05 3.03
N ALA A 118 18.85 0.48 1.84
CA ALA A 118 19.35 -0.25 0.69
C ALA A 118 20.57 0.52 0.14
N PRO A 119 21.81 0.08 0.41
CA PRO A 119 23.00 0.83 0.01
C PRO A 119 23.13 0.89 -1.51
N VAL A 120 23.49 2.06 -2.04
CA VAL A 120 23.70 2.30 -3.49
C VAL A 120 25.18 2.37 -3.88
N GLU A 121 26.08 2.45 -2.90
CA GLU A 121 27.53 2.46 -3.07
C GLU A 121 28.11 1.18 -2.45
N PRO A 122 28.99 0.43 -3.12
CA PRO A 122 29.73 -0.66 -2.50
C PRO A 122 30.77 -0.13 -1.49
N GLY A 123 31.04 -0.91 -0.44
CA GLY A 123 32.03 -0.61 0.58
C GLY A 123 31.47 -0.67 2.01
N GLU A 124 32.33 -0.36 2.98
CA GLU A 124 31.96 -0.33 4.40
C GLU A 124 31.16 0.95 4.71
N HIS A 125 29.96 0.76 5.28
CA HIS A 125 29.13 1.83 5.79
C HIS A 125 29.20 1.85 7.30
N ARG A 126 29.10 3.06 7.88
CA ARG A 126 28.97 3.24 9.33
C ARG A 126 27.62 3.82 9.66
N ALA A 127 26.91 3.22 10.59
CA ALA A 127 25.54 3.60 10.94
C ALA A 127 25.39 3.92 12.43
N THR A 128 24.50 4.86 12.74
CA THR A 128 24.03 5.15 14.11
C THR A 128 22.53 5.37 14.09
N ILE A 129 21.86 5.04 15.20
CA ILE A 129 20.47 5.46 15.43
C ILE A 129 20.48 6.71 16.29
N GLN A 130 19.76 7.74 15.85
CA GLN A 130 19.50 8.95 16.60
C GLN A 130 18.01 9.01 16.96
N ALA A 131 17.70 9.30 18.21
CA ALA A 131 16.35 9.50 18.70
C ALA A 131 16.25 10.88 19.36
N GLN A 132 15.16 11.60 19.10
CA GLN A 132 14.88 12.88 19.73
C GLN A 132 13.39 12.95 20.09
N ASP A 133 13.10 13.24 21.35
CA ASP A 133 11.76 13.65 21.79
C ASP A 133 11.78 15.15 22.16
N ARG A 134 10.71 15.66 22.77
CA ARG A 134 10.62 17.08 23.16
C ARG A 134 11.59 17.49 24.28
N GLN A 135 12.04 16.54 25.08
CA GLN A 135 12.85 16.76 26.28
C GLN A 135 14.31 16.41 26.01
N ASP A 136 14.56 15.25 25.41
CA ASP A 136 15.85 14.60 25.41
C ASP A 136 16.27 14.11 24.02
N LYS A 137 17.56 13.81 23.90
CA LYS A 137 18.16 13.17 22.72
C LYS A 137 18.86 11.88 23.14
N GLY A 138 18.98 10.96 22.21
CA GLY A 138 19.68 9.69 22.38
C GLY A 138 20.38 9.28 21.10
N GLN A 139 21.48 8.55 21.25
CA GLN A 139 22.21 7.97 20.13
C GLN A 139 22.72 6.58 20.50
N SER A 140 22.63 5.64 19.56
CA SER A 140 23.23 4.33 19.72
C SER A 140 24.76 4.37 19.63
N ARG A 141 25.42 3.28 20.05
CA ARG A 141 26.78 3.02 19.59
C ARG A 141 26.80 2.90 18.06
N PRO A 142 27.89 3.34 17.40
CA PRO A 142 28.05 3.12 15.97
C PRO A 142 28.17 1.63 15.64
N MET A 143 27.61 1.25 14.50
CA MET A 143 27.74 -0.08 13.90
C MET A 143 28.29 0.04 12.48
N THR A 144 28.75 -1.08 11.92
CA THR A 144 29.20 -1.15 10.53
C THR A 144 28.51 -2.29 9.79
N PHE A 145 28.39 -2.16 8.48
CA PHE A 145 27.98 -3.22 7.57
C PHE A 145 28.65 -3.01 6.22
N THR A 146 28.80 -4.08 5.44
CA THR A 146 29.43 -4.03 4.12
C THR A 146 28.39 -4.13 3.01
N CYS A 147 28.42 -3.18 2.07
CA CYS A 147 27.72 -3.29 0.80
C CYS A 147 28.65 -3.96 -0.23
N VAL A 148 28.20 -5.03 -0.86
CA VAL A 148 28.91 -5.69 -1.97
C VAL A 148 28.20 -5.44 -3.30
N GLU A 149 28.88 -5.68 -4.42
CA GLU A 149 28.23 -5.62 -5.73
C GLU A 149 27.08 -6.63 -5.83
N SER A 150 26.04 -6.27 -6.60
CA SER A 150 24.89 -7.12 -6.85
C SER A 150 24.41 -7.01 -8.30
N SER A 151 23.54 -7.93 -8.71
CA SER A 151 22.88 -7.91 -10.03
C SER A 151 21.63 -7.02 -10.08
N ARG A 152 21.29 -6.33 -8.98
CA ARG A 152 20.11 -5.45 -8.93
C ARG A 152 20.32 -4.23 -9.84
N LYS A 153 19.27 -3.86 -10.57
CA LYS A 153 19.31 -2.76 -11.55
C LYS A 153 19.23 -1.37 -10.92
N GLY A 154 18.77 -1.30 -9.67
CA GLY A 154 18.49 -0.06 -8.95
C GLY A 154 17.03 0.40 -9.11
N TYR A 155 16.77 1.66 -8.78
CA TYR A 155 15.43 2.25 -8.80
C TYR A 155 15.02 2.69 -10.19
N VAL A 156 13.71 2.70 -10.45
CA VAL A 156 13.12 3.23 -11.69
C VAL A 156 13.03 4.75 -11.61
N ARG A 157 13.44 5.45 -12.67
CA ARG A 157 13.42 6.92 -12.77
C ARG A 157 13.02 7.36 -14.17
N ALA A 158 12.71 8.65 -14.33
CA ALA A 158 12.68 9.27 -15.65
C ALA A 158 14.06 9.16 -16.31
N GLY A 159 14.08 8.90 -17.61
CA GLY A 159 15.29 8.68 -18.41
C GLY A 159 16.17 9.92 -18.47
N LYS A 160 17.49 9.76 -18.26
CA LYS A 160 18.46 10.88 -18.33
C LYS A 160 18.60 11.43 -19.74
N LYS A 161 18.58 10.56 -20.76
CA LYS A 161 18.71 10.94 -22.17
C LYS A 161 17.38 11.41 -22.76
N ASP A 162 16.30 10.82 -22.30
CA ASP A 162 14.95 11.11 -22.77
C ASP A 162 13.97 10.97 -21.60
N PRO A 163 13.58 12.09 -20.97
CA PRO A 163 12.74 12.05 -19.78
C PRO A 163 11.31 11.60 -20.08
N ARG A 164 10.93 11.39 -21.35
CA ARG A 164 9.63 10.82 -21.71
C ARG A 164 9.49 9.35 -21.32
N PHE A 165 10.58 8.64 -21.08
CA PHE A 165 10.56 7.20 -20.76
C PHE A 165 11.24 6.94 -19.42
N PHE A 166 11.12 5.71 -18.92
CA PHE A 166 11.78 5.32 -17.69
C PHE A 166 13.10 4.58 -17.95
N GLU A 167 14.01 4.63 -16.98
CA GLU A 167 15.23 3.84 -16.92
C GLU A 167 15.50 3.39 -15.48
N PHE A 168 16.29 2.33 -15.32
CA PHE A 168 16.88 1.96 -14.04
C PHE A 168 18.12 2.80 -13.74
N ASP A 169 18.54 2.87 -12.47
CA ASP A 169 19.79 3.56 -12.08
C ASP A 169 21.02 3.10 -12.88
N ASN A 170 21.08 1.82 -13.25
CA ASN A 170 22.15 1.27 -14.08
C ASN A 170 22.08 1.67 -15.58
N GLY A 171 21.06 2.44 -15.99
CA GLY A 171 20.85 2.94 -17.34
C GLY A 171 20.09 2.00 -18.27
N GLU A 172 19.65 0.82 -17.81
CA GLU A 172 18.78 -0.05 -18.61
C GLU A 172 17.40 0.61 -18.83
N PRO A 173 16.86 0.63 -20.06
CA PRO A 173 15.51 1.12 -20.31
C PRO A 173 14.46 0.34 -19.54
N PHE A 174 13.43 1.03 -19.06
CA PHE A 174 12.27 0.44 -18.43
C PHE A 174 11.00 0.90 -19.15
N PHE A 175 10.28 -0.04 -19.76
CA PHE A 175 8.96 0.21 -20.32
C PHE A 175 7.92 -0.53 -19.48
N VAL A 176 6.89 0.20 -19.04
CA VAL A 176 5.84 -0.36 -18.18
C VAL A 176 4.92 -1.27 -19.00
N ILE A 177 4.76 -2.52 -18.58
CA ILE A 177 3.79 -3.47 -19.09
C ILE A 177 3.02 -4.00 -17.89
N GLY A 178 1.77 -3.56 -17.70
CA GLY A 178 1.09 -3.79 -16.44
C GLY A 178 -0.41 -3.54 -16.42
N GLN A 179 -0.97 -3.68 -15.22
CA GLN A 179 -2.40 -3.54 -14.90
C GLN A 179 -2.62 -2.97 -13.50
N ASN A 180 -3.87 -2.65 -13.19
CA ASN A 180 -4.29 -2.40 -11.82
C ASN A 180 -4.37 -3.73 -11.05
N LEU A 181 -4.22 -3.66 -9.72
CA LEU A 181 -4.53 -4.73 -8.78
C LEU A 181 -5.02 -4.07 -7.49
N ALA A 182 -6.30 -3.71 -7.45
CA ALA A 182 -6.90 -3.07 -6.29
C ALA A 182 -7.65 -4.07 -5.39
N PHE A 183 -8.15 -3.55 -4.27
CA PHE A 183 -8.96 -4.28 -3.30
C PHE A 183 -8.30 -5.57 -2.77
N VAL A 184 -7.00 -5.52 -2.43
CA VAL A 184 -6.35 -6.66 -1.80
C VAL A 184 -6.86 -6.81 -0.36
N GLY A 185 -7.52 -7.94 -0.07
CA GLY A 185 -8.11 -8.22 1.25
C GLY A 185 -8.72 -9.63 1.34
N GLU A 186 -8.81 -10.17 2.55
CA GLU A 186 -9.32 -11.54 2.74
C GLU A 186 -10.79 -11.71 2.30
N GLY A 187 -11.62 -10.67 2.50
CA GLY A 187 -13.00 -10.63 2.01
C GLY A 187 -13.17 -10.29 0.52
N GLN A 188 -12.07 -10.05 -0.19
CA GLN A 188 -12.08 -9.63 -1.60
C GLN A 188 -11.73 -10.78 -2.54
N TYR A 189 -11.87 -10.56 -3.85
CA TYR A 189 -11.43 -11.55 -4.85
C TYR A 189 -9.93 -11.82 -4.75
N VAL A 190 -9.13 -10.75 -4.63
CA VAL A 190 -7.68 -10.82 -4.45
C VAL A 190 -7.37 -10.71 -2.96
N ASN A 191 -6.80 -11.77 -2.38
CA ASN A 191 -6.05 -11.68 -1.13
C ASN A 191 -4.55 -11.83 -1.40
N LEU A 192 -3.72 -11.90 -0.36
CA LEU A 192 -2.27 -11.97 -0.50
C LEU A 192 -1.79 -13.19 -1.29
N ALA A 193 -2.36 -14.37 -1.05
CA ALA A 193 -2.00 -15.57 -1.80
C ALA A 193 -2.33 -15.42 -3.28
N LYS A 194 -3.52 -14.92 -3.60
CA LYS A 194 -3.92 -14.63 -4.98
C LYS A 194 -3.06 -13.54 -5.62
N ALA A 195 -2.65 -12.51 -4.87
CA ALA A 195 -1.75 -11.48 -5.38
C ALA A 195 -0.36 -12.05 -5.75
N ASP A 196 0.20 -12.96 -4.93
CA ASP A 196 1.46 -13.66 -5.27
C ASP A 196 1.33 -14.52 -6.53
N GLU A 197 0.21 -15.24 -6.69
CA GLU A 197 -0.11 -16.00 -7.91
C GLU A 197 -0.18 -15.07 -9.13
N ILE A 198 -0.91 -13.96 -9.02
CA ILE A 198 -1.06 -12.97 -10.10
C ILE A 198 0.31 -12.39 -10.48
N PHE A 199 1.14 -11.99 -9.51
CA PHE A 199 2.48 -11.48 -9.79
C PHE A 199 3.36 -12.51 -10.49
N ALA A 200 3.33 -13.77 -10.04
CA ALA A 200 4.05 -14.86 -10.71
C ALA A 200 3.57 -15.05 -12.15
N THR A 201 2.26 -15.08 -12.39
CA THR A 201 1.68 -15.26 -13.73
C THR A 201 1.93 -14.06 -14.65
N MET A 202 1.87 -12.84 -14.12
CA MET A 202 2.24 -11.62 -14.84
C MET A 202 3.70 -11.68 -15.30
N ALA A 203 4.62 -11.95 -14.37
CA ALA A 203 6.05 -12.05 -14.66
C ALA A 203 6.36 -13.16 -15.68
N ALA A 204 5.71 -14.33 -15.57
CA ALA A 204 5.84 -15.42 -16.53
C ALA A 204 5.33 -15.08 -17.95
N ASN A 205 4.55 -14.01 -18.09
CA ASN A 205 4.09 -13.47 -19.37
C ASN A 205 4.77 -12.14 -19.74
N GLY A 206 5.80 -11.72 -19.00
CA GLY A 206 6.59 -10.53 -19.31
C GLY A 206 5.94 -9.20 -18.92
N ALA A 207 4.81 -9.22 -18.21
CA ALA A 207 4.33 -8.03 -17.51
C ALA A 207 5.21 -7.78 -16.27
N ASN A 208 5.48 -6.52 -16.00
CA ASN A 208 6.47 -6.09 -15.02
C ASN A 208 5.93 -5.04 -14.03
N TYR A 209 4.67 -4.62 -14.12
CA TYR A 209 4.17 -3.49 -13.35
C TYR A 209 2.75 -3.71 -12.81
N ALA A 210 2.50 -3.29 -11.57
CA ALA A 210 1.17 -3.31 -10.97
C ALA A 210 0.88 -2.01 -10.23
N ARG A 211 -0.31 -1.43 -10.45
CA ARG A 211 -0.82 -0.31 -9.67
C ARG A 211 -1.67 -0.83 -8.51
N ILE A 212 -1.23 -0.60 -7.27
CA ILE A 212 -1.81 -1.16 -6.05
C ILE A 212 -2.52 -0.07 -5.25
N TRP A 213 -3.76 -0.35 -4.85
CA TRP A 213 -4.47 0.51 -3.91
C TRP A 213 -4.16 0.11 -2.47
N THR A 214 -3.65 1.06 -1.70
CA THR A 214 -3.36 0.90 -0.27
C THR A 214 -4.25 1.80 0.60
N CYS A 215 -5.39 2.23 0.04
CA CYS A 215 -6.28 3.25 0.58
C CYS A 215 -7.77 2.87 0.51
N CYS A 216 -8.10 1.58 0.62
CA CYS A 216 -9.44 1.01 0.35
C CYS A 216 -10.42 1.03 1.55
N LYS A 217 -10.30 1.99 2.47
CA LYS A 217 -11.10 2.07 3.72
C LYS A 217 -11.18 0.71 4.46
N ASP A 218 -12.35 0.29 4.93
CA ASP A 218 -12.55 -0.88 5.80
C ASP A 218 -12.93 -2.17 5.04
N TRP A 219 -13.03 -2.15 3.71
CA TRP A 219 -13.35 -3.36 2.94
C TRP A 219 -12.13 -4.08 2.34
N ALA A 220 -10.98 -3.41 2.26
CA ALA A 220 -9.71 -4.02 1.85
C ALA A 220 -8.52 -3.29 2.52
N MET A 221 -7.31 -3.49 2.00
CA MET A 221 -6.09 -2.87 2.52
C MET A 221 -6.16 -1.33 2.49
N CYS A 222 -5.99 -0.69 3.66
CA CYS A 222 -5.99 0.75 3.85
C CYS A 222 -5.02 1.15 4.96
N LEU A 223 -3.84 1.64 4.59
CA LEU A 223 -2.77 1.96 5.53
C LEU A 223 -3.17 3.05 6.52
N GLU A 224 -3.86 4.10 6.03
CA GLU A 224 -4.44 5.16 6.83
C GLU A 224 -5.91 5.35 6.43
N GLY A 225 -6.82 5.20 7.38
CA GLY A 225 -8.25 5.30 7.10
C GLY A 225 -9.14 4.94 8.28
N ARG A 226 -10.43 5.24 8.12
CA ARG A 226 -11.46 4.88 9.10
C ARG A 226 -11.75 3.37 9.02
N LYS A 227 -11.18 2.60 9.95
CA LYS A 227 -11.52 1.19 10.22
C LYS A 227 -12.14 1.05 11.60
N SER A 228 -13.35 0.49 11.66
CA SER A 228 -14.15 0.47 12.88
C SER A 228 -14.73 -0.92 13.08
N ALA A 229 -14.68 -1.40 14.32
CA ALA A 229 -15.37 -2.62 14.70
C ALA A 229 -16.90 -2.42 14.85
N TRP A 230 -17.39 -1.18 14.80
CA TRP A 230 -18.77 -0.83 15.18
C TRP A 230 -19.61 -0.28 14.03
N SER A 231 -18.98 0.08 12.91
CA SER A 231 -19.64 0.73 11.78
C SER A 231 -18.92 0.42 10.48
N ARG A 232 -19.60 0.61 9.35
CA ARG A 232 -19.01 0.44 8.02
C ARG A 232 -18.97 1.74 7.24
N SER A 233 -17.93 1.92 6.43
CA SER A 233 -17.72 3.16 5.68
C SER A 233 -18.82 3.49 4.65
N TRP A 234 -19.62 2.50 4.24
CA TRP A 234 -20.79 2.67 3.35
C TRP A 234 -22.12 2.81 4.09
N SER A 235 -22.13 2.77 5.43
CA SER A 235 -23.33 2.90 6.26
C SER A 235 -23.41 4.28 6.89
N GLN A 236 -24.60 4.89 6.85
CA GLN A 236 -24.90 6.10 7.64
C GLN A 236 -25.31 5.75 9.07
N ASP A 237 -25.65 4.49 9.34
CA ASP A 237 -26.05 4.02 10.66
C ASP A 237 -24.82 3.74 11.52
N THR A 238 -24.72 4.40 12.68
CA THR A 238 -23.59 4.25 13.61
C THR A 238 -24.05 4.20 15.07
N PRO A 239 -23.45 3.34 15.91
CA PRO A 239 -23.66 3.33 17.36
C PRO A 239 -22.77 4.31 18.12
N ILE A 240 -21.85 4.97 17.42
CA ILE A 240 -20.86 5.84 18.02
C ILE A 240 -21.53 7.20 18.30
N VAL A 241 -21.56 7.59 19.57
CA VAL A 241 -22.16 8.85 20.06
C VAL A 241 -21.17 9.59 20.96
N PRO A 242 -21.34 10.91 21.16
CA PRO A 242 -20.60 11.62 22.21
C PRO A 242 -20.86 11.00 23.59
N VAL A 243 -19.84 10.97 24.44
CA VAL A 243 -19.98 10.56 25.84
C VAL A 243 -20.92 11.55 26.55
N PRO A 244 -21.98 11.09 27.22
CA PRO A 244 -22.89 11.97 27.95
C PRO A 244 -22.15 12.84 28.98
N GLY A 245 -22.32 14.16 28.89
CA GLY A 245 -21.71 15.13 29.81
C GLY A 245 -20.20 15.36 29.62
N ASP A 246 -19.57 14.76 28.60
CA ASP A 246 -18.14 14.94 28.35
C ASP A 246 -17.89 16.19 27.49
N ALA A 247 -17.27 17.22 28.09
CA ALA A 247 -16.91 18.45 27.40
C ALA A 247 -15.70 18.29 26.46
N ALA A 248 -14.93 17.20 26.58
CA ALA A 248 -13.75 16.93 25.77
C ALA A 248 -14.10 16.33 24.39
N GLY A 249 -15.39 16.10 24.11
CA GLY A 249 -15.86 15.59 22.82
C GLY A 249 -15.51 14.13 22.56
N ARG A 250 -15.20 13.36 23.62
CA ARG A 250 -14.95 11.92 23.48
C ARG A 250 -16.19 11.19 23.01
N LYS A 251 -15.98 10.10 22.29
CA LYS A 251 -17.02 9.22 21.76
C LYS A 251 -17.06 7.89 22.51
N CYS A 252 -18.22 7.24 22.50
CA CYS A 252 -18.46 5.90 23.02
C CYS A 252 -19.51 5.18 22.17
N VAL A 253 -19.66 3.88 22.35
CA VAL A 253 -20.69 3.06 21.69
C VAL A 253 -21.95 3.05 22.54
N ARG A 254 -23.11 3.43 21.98
CA ARG A 254 -24.40 3.38 22.69
C ARG A 254 -25.25 2.18 22.29
N LEU A 255 -25.73 1.48 23.30
CA LEU A 255 -26.74 0.41 23.25
C LEU A 255 -27.96 0.87 24.06
N GLY A 256 -29.15 0.45 23.67
CA GLY A 256 -30.41 0.86 24.29
C GLY A 256 -31.45 1.35 23.28
N GLY A 257 -32.70 1.46 23.71
CA GLY A 257 -33.81 1.83 22.84
C GLY A 257 -33.90 0.92 21.60
N GLY A 258 -33.87 1.51 20.41
CA GLY A 258 -33.96 0.79 19.13
C GLY A 258 -32.74 -0.08 18.76
N ARG A 259 -31.60 0.05 19.48
CA ARG A 259 -30.40 -0.78 19.27
C ARG A 259 -29.99 -1.46 20.57
N ARG A 260 -30.66 -2.57 20.91
CA ARG A 260 -30.39 -3.32 22.15
C ARG A 260 -29.10 -4.15 22.12
N SER A 261 -28.64 -4.56 20.94
CA SER A 261 -27.40 -5.33 20.77
C SER A 261 -26.66 -4.92 19.50
N ILE A 262 -25.35 -5.08 19.51
CA ILE A 262 -24.49 -4.90 18.33
C ILE A 262 -23.33 -5.89 18.37
N GLU A 263 -22.90 -6.32 17.18
CA GLU A 263 -21.69 -7.10 17.00
C GLU A 263 -20.46 -6.20 16.92
N CYS A 264 -19.38 -6.59 17.60
CA CYS A 264 -18.06 -6.02 17.40
C CYS A 264 -17.40 -6.75 16.23
N SER A 265 -17.39 -6.11 15.06
CA SER A 265 -17.00 -6.69 13.77
C SER A 265 -15.80 -5.94 13.19
N PRO A 266 -14.56 -6.24 13.58
CA PRO A 266 -13.36 -5.65 12.98
C PRO A 266 -13.24 -5.99 11.48
N SER A 267 -12.51 -5.17 10.73
CA SER A 267 -12.32 -5.34 9.28
C SER A 267 -11.44 -6.54 8.90
N HIS A 268 -10.58 -6.97 9.82
CA HIS A 268 -9.78 -8.19 9.71
C HIS A 268 -10.26 -9.22 10.73
N ALA A 269 -10.25 -10.50 10.35
CA ALA A 269 -10.42 -11.58 11.32
C ALA A 269 -9.30 -11.52 12.36
N VAL A 270 -9.67 -11.52 13.65
CA VAL A 270 -8.69 -11.45 14.74
C VAL A 270 -8.12 -12.85 14.97
N ALA A 271 -6.85 -13.04 14.59
CA ALA A 271 -6.13 -14.27 14.82
C ALA A 271 -5.88 -14.48 16.33
N LEU A 272 -6.05 -15.71 16.80
CA LEU A 272 -5.75 -16.12 18.17
C LEU A 272 -4.84 -17.36 18.15
N THR A 273 -4.22 -17.68 19.26
CA THR A 273 -3.34 -18.83 19.41
C THR A 273 -4.05 -19.93 20.19
N PRO A 274 -4.05 -21.19 19.68
CA PRO A 274 -4.62 -22.33 20.40
C PRO A 274 -4.04 -22.48 21.81
N ASN A 275 -4.84 -23.04 22.74
CA ASN A 275 -4.45 -23.29 24.14
C ASN A 275 -3.95 -22.04 24.90
N THR A 276 -4.23 -20.84 24.40
CA THR A 276 -3.82 -19.56 25.01
C THR A 276 -4.99 -18.94 25.76
N ARG A 277 -4.70 -18.30 26.90
CA ARG A 277 -5.70 -17.57 27.71
C ARG A 277 -5.72 -16.11 27.30
N TYR A 278 -6.93 -15.56 27.18
CA TYR A 278 -7.17 -14.19 26.76
C TYR A 278 -8.07 -13.47 27.77
N VAL A 279 -7.95 -12.14 27.77
CA VAL A 279 -8.75 -11.25 28.60
C VAL A 279 -9.47 -10.28 27.68
N VAL A 280 -10.79 -10.26 27.77
CA VAL A 280 -11.62 -9.18 27.24
C VAL A 280 -11.96 -8.23 28.38
N SER A 281 -11.78 -6.94 28.17
CA SER A 281 -12.02 -5.91 29.19
C SER A 281 -12.51 -4.62 28.57
N GLY A 282 -12.99 -3.72 29.43
CA GLY A 282 -13.38 -2.37 29.04
C GLY A 282 -14.09 -1.66 30.16
N ARG A 283 -14.78 -0.57 29.84
CA ARG A 283 -15.63 0.15 30.78
C ARG A 283 -16.98 0.49 30.17
N PHE A 284 -18.00 0.55 31.01
CA PHE A 284 -19.32 0.95 30.58
C PHE A 284 -20.00 1.86 31.60
N MET A 285 -20.90 2.69 31.13
CA MET A 285 -21.81 3.49 31.94
C MET A 285 -23.24 3.09 31.58
N ALA A 286 -24.10 2.91 32.57
CA ALA A 286 -25.48 2.47 32.33
C ALA A 286 -26.50 3.31 33.11
N ASP A 287 -27.72 3.36 32.57
CA ASP A 287 -28.88 3.85 33.30
C ASP A 287 -29.23 2.90 34.48
N GLY A 288 -29.99 3.38 35.46
CA GLY A 288 -30.35 2.57 36.63
C GLY A 288 -31.15 1.32 36.26
N GLY A 289 -30.71 0.15 36.75
CA GLY A 289 -31.35 -1.14 36.46
C GLY A 289 -31.04 -1.73 35.09
N VAL A 290 -30.07 -1.17 34.36
CA VAL A 290 -29.60 -1.69 33.07
C VAL A 290 -28.20 -2.31 33.23
N ALA A 291 -28.02 -3.50 32.67
CA ALA A 291 -26.76 -4.23 32.67
C ALA A 291 -26.12 -4.25 31.28
N LEU A 292 -24.78 -4.31 31.24
CA LEU A 292 -24.04 -4.69 30.04
C LEU A 292 -23.98 -6.21 29.95
N GLU A 293 -24.31 -6.76 28.79
CA GLU A 293 -24.10 -8.16 28.47
C GLU A 293 -23.08 -8.31 27.34
N LEU A 294 -22.14 -9.23 27.53
CA LEU A 294 -21.14 -9.64 26.56
C LEU A 294 -21.42 -11.08 26.15
N ASN A 295 -21.63 -11.30 24.86
CA ASN A 295 -21.86 -12.61 24.26
C ASN A 295 -20.70 -12.95 23.34
N MET A 296 -20.01 -14.06 23.62
CA MET A 296 -18.85 -14.50 22.86
C MET A 296 -18.87 -16.00 22.60
N ALA A 297 -18.34 -16.40 21.44
CA ALA A 297 -18.02 -17.79 21.13
C ALA A 297 -16.88 -18.33 22.04
N HIS A 298 -16.50 -19.61 21.85
CA HIS A 298 -15.30 -20.22 22.46
C HIS A 298 -15.28 -20.23 24.01
N GLY A 299 -16.35 -20.75 24.63
CA GLY A 299 -16.36 -21.08 26.07
C GLY A 299 -16.63 -19.91 27.03
N ILE A 300 -16.73 -18.66 26.55
CA ILE A 300 -17.19 -17.53 27.37
C ILE A 300 -18.69 -17.59 27.60
N GLY A 301 -19.45 -17.87 26.55
CA GLY A 301 -20.91 -17.79 26.56
C GLY A 301 -21.40 -16.36 26.82
N GLN A 302 -22.46 -16.26 27.61
CA GLN A 302 -23.06 -15.00 28.02
C GLN A 302 -22.48 -14.55 29.36
N ALA A 303 -21.98 -13.32 29.44
CA ALA A 303 -21.47 -12.70 30.66
C ALA A 303 -22.21 -11.37 30.90
N ARG A 304 -22.78 -11.20 32.09
CA ARG A 304 -23.55 -10.02 32.49
C ARG A 304 -22.81 -9.20 33.55
N PHE A 305 -22.79 -7.88 33.39
CA PHE A 305 -22.13 -6.92 34.26
C PHE A 305 -23.13 -5.84 34.68
N GLU A 306 -23.31 -5.68 35.99
CA GLU A 306 -24.13 -4.61 36.58
C GLU A 306 -23.26 -3.37 36.82
N ALA A 307 -23.81 -2.17 36.59
CA ALA A 307 -23.10 -0.93 36.92
C ALA A 307 -23.01 -0.76 38.44
N GLU A 308 -21.84 -0.34 38.95
CA GLU A 308 -21.67 -0.05 40.39
C GLU A 308 -22.58 1.08 40.85
N LYS A 309 -22.78 2.08 39.98
CA LYS A 309 -23.70 3.19 40.16
C LYS A 309 -24.20 3.70 38.82
N ALA A 310 -25.49 4.00 38.74
CA ALA A 310 -26.10 4.58 37.55
C ALA A 310 -25.37 5.88 37.13
N GLY A 311 -25.10 6.02 35.83
CA GLY A 311 -24.40 7.19 35.29
C GLY A 311 -22.91 7.30 35.62
N GLN A 312 -22.28 6.24 36.16
CA GLN A 312 -20.83 6.19 36.39
C GLN A 312 -20.17 5.10 35.55
N TRP A 313 -18.93 5.35 35.13
CA TRP A 313 -18.12 4.37 34.42
C TRP A 313 -17.70 3.25 35.37
N THR A 314 -18.11 2.03 35.05
CA THR A 314 -17.77 0.77 35.73
C THR A 314 -16.86 -0.06 34.82
N GLY A 315 -15.74 -0.56 35.35
CA GLY A 315 -14.85 -1.46 34.61
C GLY A 315 -15.39 -2.88 34.57
N PHE A 316 -15.13 -3.62 33.49
CA PHE A 316 -15.38 -5.06 33.44
C PHE A 316 -14.17 -5.80 32.88
N ARG A 317 -14.03 -7.06 33.31
CA ARG A 317 -12.97 -7.97 32.87
C ARG A 317 -13.52 -9.39 32.82
N ARG A 318 -13.25 -10.11 31.73
CA ARG A 318 -13.55 -11.54 31.60
C ARG A 318 -12.38 -12.24 30.95
N GLU A 319 -12.01 -13.38 31.51
CA GLU A 319 -10.94 -14.22 31.00
C GLU A 319 -11.51 -15.49 30.38
N PHE A 320 -10.85 -16.00 29.33
CA PHE A 320 -11.24 -17.22 28.63
C PHE A 320 -10.03 -17.94 28.04
N ALA A 321 -10.20 -19.19 27.64
CA ALA A 321 -9.15 -20.02 27.07
C ALA A 321 -9.58 -20.56 25.70
N MET A 322 -8.68 -20.49 24.72
CA MET A 322 -8.89 -21.08 23.40
C MET A 322 -8.70 -22.60 23.44
N GLY A 323 -9.57 -23.33 22.76
CA GLY A 323 -9.44 -24.76 22.53
C GLY A 323 -8.25 -25.11 21.61
N ALA A 324 -7.89 -26.39 21.56
CA ALA A 324 -6.72 -26.87 20.83
C ALA A 324 -6.82 -26.71 19.29
N SER A 325 -8.04 -26.61 18.74
CA SER A 325 -8.29 -26.41 17.31
C SER A 325 -8.73 -24.98 16.97
N GLU A 326 -8.81 -24.10 17.97
CA GLU A 326 -9.35 -22.75 17.80
C GLU A 326 -8.19 -21.74 17.65
N ASN A 327 -8.21 -20.97 16.56
CA ASN A 327 -7.11 -20.08 16.18
C ASN A 327 -7.58 -18.69 15.73
N ARG A 328 -8.84 -18.34 16.00
CA ARG A 328 -9.45 -17.07 15.64
C ARG A 328 -10.52 -16.68 16.63
N LEU A 329 -10.73 -15.38 16.78
CA LEU A 329 -11.85 -14.85 17.55
C LEU A 329 -13.15 -15.17 16.82
N GLY A 330 -14.07 -15.83 17.51
CA GLY A 330 -15.44 -16.00 17.04
C GLY A 330 -16.26 -14.72 17.20
N ARG A 331 -17.57 -14.81 16.97
CA ARG A 331 -18.47 -13.67 17.12
C ARG A 331 -18.41 -13.10 18.54
N ILE A 332 -18.24 -11.79 18.64
CA ILE A 332 -18.36 -11.00 19.87
C ILE A 332 -19.49 -9.99 19.69
N SER A 333 -20.43 -9.96 20.63
CA SER A 333 -21.52 -8.98 20.63
C SER A 333 -21.77 -8.45 22.03
N VAL A 334 -22.19 -7.20 22.10
CA VAL A 334 -22.55 -6.52 23.35
C VAL A 334 -24.02 -6.13 23.32
N ALA A 335 -24.68 -6.16 24.46
CA ALA A 335 -26.09 -5.83 24.58
C ALA A 335 -26.40 -5.04 25.87
N ALA A 336 -27.42 -4.20 25.80
CA ALA A 336 -28.05 -3.59 26.97
C ALA A 336 -29.20 -4.49 27.44
N VAL A 337 -29.18 -4.89 28.71
CA VAL A 337 -30.22 -5.73 29.33
C VAL A 337 -30.98 -4.91 30.36
N GLY A 338 -32.26 -4.67 30.11
CA GLY A 338 -33.12 -3.78 30.90
C GLY A 338 -33.66 -2.63 30.06
N ASP A 339 -34.45 -1.75 30.68
CA ASP A 339 -35.03 -0.58 30.03
C ASP A 339 -34.16 0.66 30.28
N GLY A 340 -33.29 0.97 29.31
CA GLY A 340 -32.44 2.15 29.31
C GLY A 340 -31.23 1.98 28.39
N ASN A 341 -30.18 2.76 28.62
CA ASN A 341 -28.98 2.78 27.78
C ASN A 341 -27.75 2.22 28.50
N VAL A 342 -26.84 1.66 27.69
CA VAL A 342 -25.46 1.35 28.03
C VAL A 342 -24.55 2.13 27.08
N TYR A 343 -23.54 2.78 27.63
CA TYR A 343 -22.46 3.44 26.90
C TYR A 343 -21.17 2.67 27.15
N LEU A 344 -20.57 2.11 26.10
CA LEU A 344 -19.38 1.27 26.15
C LEU A 344 -18.18 2.03 25.59
N ASP A 345 -17.03 1.93 26.27
CA ASP A 345 -15.77 2.51 25.85
C ASP A 345 -14.58 1.59 26.23
N GLY A 346 -13.49 1.69 25.49
CA GLY A 346 -12.25 0.97 25.76
C GLY A 346 -12.37 -0.55 25.73
N LEU A 347 -13.22 -1.11 24.86
CA LEU A 347 -13.26 -2.56 24.65
C LEU A 347 -11.90 -3.03 24.12
N SER A 348 -11.28 -3.98 24.82
CA SER A 348 -9.91 -4.44 24.62
C SER A 348 -9.85 -5.97 24.67
N LEU A 349 -8.93 -6.55 23.89
CA LEU A 349 -8.60 -7.97 23.90
C LEU A 349 -7.08 -8.18 23.92
N THR A 350 -6.56 -8.84 24.95
CA THR A 350 -5.14 -9.19 25.07
C THR A 350 -4.96 -10.64 25.53
N GLU A 351 -3.76 -11.19 25.38
CA GLU A 351 -3.39 -12.40 26.14
C GLU A 351 -3.47 -12.12 27.65
N ALA A 352 -3.78 -13.14 28.45
CA ALA A 352 -3.85 -13.04 29.91
C ALA A 352 -2.46 -12.80 30.54
N SER A 353 -1.40 -13.21 29.86
CA SER A 353 0.01 -12.89 30.16
C SER A 353 0.40 -11.43 29.86
N GLY A 354 -0.50 -10.65 29.25
CA GLY A 354 -0.18 -9.36 28.65
C GLY A 354 0.35 -9.50 27.24
N GLY A 355 0.36 -8.41 26.47
CA GLY A 355 0.80 -8.40 25.09
C GLY A 355 0.14 -7.28 24.28
N ALA A 356 0.26 -7.38 22.96
CA ALA A 356 -0.36 -6.43 22.03
C ALA A 356 -1.90 -6.47 22.10
N GLU A 357 -2.51 -5.32 21.82
CA GLU A 357 -3.96 -5.18 21.67
C GLU A 357 -4.42 -5.87 20.37
N LEU A 358 -5.35 -6.83 20.49
CA LEU A 358 -5.85 -7.64 19.38
C LEU A 358 -7.15 -7.10 18.76
N LEU A 359 -7.85 -6.19 19.45
CA LEU A 359 -9.14 -5.61 19.06
C LEU A 359 -9.06 -4.08 18.95
N TRP A 360 -7.93 -3.57 18.45
CA TRP A 360 -7.65 -2.13 18.30
C TRP A 360 -8.71 -1.36 17.51
N GLU A 361 -9.43 -2.00 16.57
CA GLU A 361 -10.53 -1.39 15.82
C GLU A 361 -11.77 -1.04 16.67
N ALA A 362 -11.86 -1.55 17.90
CA ALA A 362 -12.93 -1.20 18.83
C ALA A 362 -12.74 0.18 19.48
N ASP A 363 -11.53 0.77 19.42
CA ASP A 363 -11.29 2.13 19.88
C ASP A 363 -11.93 3.15 18.93
N VAL A 364 -13.03 3.76 19.39
CA VAL A 364 -13.80 4.78 18.66
C VAL A 364 -13.18 6.18 18.70
N ASN A 365 -12.15 6.39 19.53
CA ASN A 365 -11.48 7.67 19.72
C ASN A 365 -10.09 7.72 19.04
N ARG A 366 -9.67 6.64 18.37
CA ARG A 366 -8.46 6.62 17.56
C ARG A 366 -8.51 7.72 16.49
N ARG A 367 -7.38 8.41 16.31
CA ARG A 367 -7.27 9.47 15.30
C ARG A 367 -7.46 8.90 13.91
N GLU A 368 -8.21 9.61 13.07
CA GLU A 368 -8.48 9.17 11.71
C GLU A 368 -7.29 9.35 10.77
N ARG A 369 -6.47 10.39 11.00
CA ARG A 369 -5.19 10.65 10.34
C ARG A 369 -4.05 10.56 11.37
N GLY A 370 -2.86 10.19 10.91
CA GLY A 370 -1.67 9.98 11.74
C GLY A 370 -1.66 8.66 12.52
N THR A 371 -2.60 7.74 12.25
CA THR A 371 -2.58 6.38 12.80
C THR A 371 -2.64 5.36 11.69
N TYR A 372 -1.69 4.43 11.68
CA TYR A 372 -1.51 3.49 10.56
C TYR A 372 -1.94 2.08 10.96
N ASN A 373 -2.75 1.42 10.11
CA ASN A 373 -3.21 0.06 10.34
C ASN A 373 -2.05 -0.92 10.18
N GLN A 374 -1.56 -1.45 11.30
CA GLN A 374 -0.37 -2.31 11.32
C GLN A 374 -0.58 -3.66 10.61
N ILE A 375 -1.81 -4.20 10.59
CA ILE A 375 -2.13 -5.42 9.82
C ILE A 375 -2.02 -5.12 8.33
N ASP A 376 -2.64 -4.04 7.86
CA ASP A 376 -2.54 -3.64 6.44
C ASP A 376 -1.10 -3.28 6.03
N CYS A 377 -0.32 -2.69 6.95
CA CYS A 377 1.09 -2.45 6.70
C CYS A 377 1.89 -3.76 6.56
N ALA A 378 1.57 -4.79 7.36
CA ALA A 378 2.17 -6.12 7.22
C ALA A 378 1.71 -6.83 5.93
N MET A 379 0.45 -6.63 5.51
CA MET A 379 -0.01 -7.09 4.20
C MET A 379 0.79 -6.44 3.05
N LEU A 380 1.08 -5.13 3.14
CA LEU A 380 1.90 -4.46 2.15
C LEU A 380 3.37 -4.91 2.19
N ASP A 381 3.93 -5.23 3.36
CA ASP A 381 5.25 -5.87 3.45
C ASP A 381 5.27 -7.18 2.64
N GLU A 382 4.25 -8.04 2.76
CA GLU A 382 4.15 -9.29 1.98
C GLU A 382 3.99 -9.05 0.47
N LEU A 383 3.23 -8.02 0.07
CA LEU A 383 3.09 -7.64 -1.34
C LEU A 383 4.39 -7.12 -1.94
N VAL A 384 5.12 -6.26 -1.21
CA VAL A 384 6.43 -5.76 -1.66
C VAL A 384 7.43 -6.91 -1.77
N ASN A 385 7.47 -7.82 -0.80
CA ASN A 385 8.32 -9.02 -0.86
C ASN A 385 7.97 -9.91 -2.08
N SER A 386 6.68 -10.09 -2.37
CA SER A 386 6.22 -10.84 -3.54
C SER A 386 6.62 -10.15 -4.85
N ALA A 387 6.49 -8.82 -4.92
CA ALA A 387 6.89 -8.03 -6.06
C ALA A 387 8.41 -8.12 -6.32
N GLU A 388 9.24 -8.02 -5.27
CA GLU A 388 10.70 -8.22 -5.34
C GLU A 388 11.07 -9.62 -5.84
N LYS A 389 10.36 -10.66 -5.37
CA LYS A 389 10.57 -12.06 -5.75
C LYS A 389 10.26 -12.31 -7.23
N HIS A 390 9.18 -11.72 -7.75
CA HIS A 390 8.72 -11.97 -9.12
C HIS A 390 9.21 -10.93 -10.15
N GLY A 391 9.88 -9.87 -9.71
CA GLY A 391 10.32 -8.78 -10.58
C GLY A 391 9.17 -7.89 -11.07
N ILE A 392 8.16 -7.71 -10.23
CA ILE A 392 7.06 -6.76 -10.46
C ILE A 392 7.40 -5.44 -9.76
N TYR A 393 7.10 -4.34 -10.43
CA TYR A 393 7.30 -2.97 -9.96
C TYR A 393 5.96 -2.33 -9.62
N LEU A 394 5.88 -1.65 -8.47
CA LEU A 394 4.62 -1.21 -7.86
C LEU A 394 4.46 0.31 -7.93
N MET A 395 3.34 0.77 -8.47
CA MET A 395 2.81 2.10 -8.12
C MET A 395 1.93 1.95 -6.88
N LEU A 396 2.29 2.60 -5.79
CA LEU A 396 1.51 2.55 -4.56
C LEU A 396 0.61 3.79 -4.45
N CYS A 397 -0.69 3.59 -4.65
CA CYS A 397 -1.70 4.60 -4.33
C CYS A 397 -1.88 4.67 -2.83
N ALA A 398 -1.27 5.68 -2.22
CA ALA A 398 -1.04 5.73 -0.78
C ALA A 398 -2.15 6.49 -0.03
N VAL A 399 -2.46 7.72 -0.43
CA VAL A 399 -3.30 8.62 0.38
C VAL A 399 -4.78 8.38 0.10
N ASN A 400 -5.55 8.18 1.15
CA ASN A 400 -7.00 7.99 1.07
C ASN A 400 -7.70 9.31 0.69
N ARG A 401 -8.07 9.46 -0.58
CA ARG A 401 -8.75 10.65 -1.11
C ARG A 401 -9.90 11.13 -0.20
N ASP A 402 -10.82 10.24 0.14
CA ASP A 402 -12.05 10.61 0.86
C ASP A 402 -11.75 11.07 2.29
N LEU A 403 -10.61 10.68 2.85
CA LEU A 403 -10.15 11.16 4.16
C LEU A 403 -9.62 12.60 4.09
N TYR A 404 -9.12 13.07 2.94
CA TYR A 404 -8.38 14.33 2.80
C TYR A 404 -9.06 15.40 1.95
N MET A 405 -9.80 15.00 0.91
CA MET A 405 -10.24 15.87 -0.19
C MET A 405 -11.04 17.10 0.27
N ASP A 406 -11.91 16.95 1.28
CA ASP A 406 -12.71 18.07 1.78
C ASP A 406 -11.84 19.15 2.45
N SER A 407 -10.81 18.74 3.19
CA SER A 407 -9.85 19.65 3.83
C SER A 407 -8.99 20.42 2.82
N LEU A 408 -8.89 19.95 1.58
CA LEU A 408 -8.08 20.55 0.52
C LEU A 408 -8.84 21.58 -0.33
N SER A 409 -9.97 22.10 0.17
CA SER A 409 -10.83 23.02 -0.59
C SER A 409 -10.37 24.49 -0.59
N LYS A 410 -9.58 24.93 0.40
CA LYS A 410 -9.16 26.33 0.55
C LYS A 410 -7.69 26.42 0.96
N VAL A 411 -6.83 26.80 0.01
CA VAL A 411 -5.40 27.03 0.26
C VAL A 411 -5.21 28.02 1.41
N GLY A 412 -4.31 27.70 2.33
CA GLY A 412 -3.99 28.54 3.48
C GLY A 412 -4.99 28.51 4.64
N SER A 413 -6.07 27.73 4.54
CA SER A 413 -6.91 27.45 5.71
C SER A 413 -6.19 26.52 6.69
N ASP A 414 -6.62 26.51 7.95
CA ASP A 414 -6.08 25.58 8.93
C ASP A 414 -6.33 24.11 8.55
N ASP A 415 -7.49 23.81 7.96
CA ASP A 415 -7.82 22.45 7.48
C ASP A 415 -6.87 22.00 6.39
N TYR A 416 -6.56 22.88 5.43
CA TYR A 416 -5.63 22.60 4.34
C TYR A 416 -4.22 22.37 4.89
N SER A 417 -3.78 23.22 5.82
CA SER A 417 -2.46 23.14 6.43
C SER A 417 -2.30 21.88 7.27
N ARG A 418 -3.33 21.52 8.07
CA ARG A 418 -3.38 20.26 8.82
C ARG A 418 -3.36 19.05 7.89
N ALA A 419 -4.18 19.02 6.84
CA ALA A 419 -4.20 17.94 5.85
C ALA A 419 -2.83 17.74 5.18
N THR A 420 -2.14 18.84 4.87
CA THR A 420 -0.78 18.81 4.32
C THR A 420 0.21 18.22 5.32
N ALA A 421 0.18 18.68 6.58
CA ALA A 421 1.05 18.19 7.64
C ALA A 421 0.81 16.70 7.97
N ASP A 422 -0.45 16.27 8.04
CA ASP A 422 -0.82 14.87 8.27
C ASP A 422 -0.31 13.97 7.13
N THR A 423 -0.47 14.42 5.88
CA THR A 423 0.03 13.67 4.72
C THR A 423 1.55 13.55 4.74
N LYS A 424 2.28 14.59 5.18
CA LYS A 424 3.74 14.49 5.36
C LYS A 424 4.12 13.40 6.37
N LYS A 425 3.41 13.30 7.49
CA LYS A 425 3.66 12.24 8.49
C LYS A 425 3.44 10.87 7.87
N PHE A 426 2.33 10.70 7.14
CA PHE A 426 2.01 9.46 6.45
C PHE A 426 3.03 9.08 5.38
N LEU A 427 3.43 10.02 4.51
CA LEU A 427 4.48 9.78 3.51
C LEU A 427 5.84 9.46 4.17
N ARG A 428 6.19 10.12 5.27
CA ARG A 428 7.40 9.77 6.06
C ARG A 428 7.37 8.32 6.51
N TYR A 429 6.22 7.86 7.00
CA TYR A 429 6.04 6.48 7.42
C TYR A 429 6.14 5.50 6.24
N CYS A 430 5.49 5.81 5.10
CA CYS A 430 5.56 4.99 3.89
C CYS A 430 6.98 4.86 3.35
N VAL A 431 7.71 5.98 3.23
CA VAL A 431 9.11 6.00 2.78
C VAL A 431 10.01 5.23 3.74
N ALA A 432 9.85 5.42 5.05
CA ALA A 432 10.63 4.71 6.07
C ALA A 432 10.45 3.18 6.00
N ARG A 433 9.23 2.71 5.72
CA ARG A 433 8.90 1.27 5.74
C ARG A 433 9.13 0.58 4.41
N TRP A 434 8.79 1.19 3.27
CA TRP A 434 8.85 0.54 1.95
C TRP A 434 9.77 1.22 0.94
N GLY A 435 10.24 2.45 1.20
CA GLY A 435 11.12 3.18 0.28
C GLY A 435 12.47 2.50 0.03
N TYR A 436 12.94 1.59 0.90
CA TYR A 436 14.16 0.82 0.60
C TYR A 436 14.02 -0.07 -0.65
N SER A 437 12.81 -0.49 -1.02
CA SER A 437 12.61 -1.52 -2.03
C SER A 437 12.65 -0.95 -3.43
N THR A 438 13.53 -1.46 -4.29
CA THR A 438 13.52 -1.13 -5.73
C THR A 438 12.26 -1.62 -6.44
N ALA A 439 11.47 -2.50 -5.84
CA ALA A 439 10.18 -2.93 -6.38
C ALA A 439 9.08 -1.87 -6.16
N VAL A 440 9.26 -0.93 -5.22
CA VAL A 440 8.41 0.28 -5.19
C VAL A 440 8.91 1.19 -6.30
N ALA A 441 8.08 1.41 -7.31
CA ALA A 441 8.46 2.11 -8.53
C ALA A 441 8.01 3.56 -8.54
N ALA A 442 6.89 3.85 -7.87
CA ALA A 442 6.34 5.19 -7.78
C ALA A 442 5.40 5.31 -6.59
N TRP A 443 5.39 6.50 -5.99
CA TRP A 443 4.38 6.94 -5.04
C TRP A 443 3.27 7.67 -5.78
N GLU A 444 2.04 7.21 -5.62
CA GLU A 444 0.87 7.94 -6.10
C GLU A 444 0.11 8.52 -4.91
N CYS A 445 -0.07 9.84 -4.93
CA CYS A 445 -0.75 10.57 -3.86
C CYS A 445 -2.18 10.07 -3.72
N PHE A 446 -3.02 10.35 -4.71
CA PHE A 446 -4.43 10.00 -4.68
C PHE A 446 -4.79 9.17 -5.91
N ASN A 447 -5.69 8.21 -5.68
CA ASN A 447 -6.56 7.72 -6.73
C ASN A 447 -7.74 8.68 -6.90
N GLU A 448 -7.96 9.14 -8.13
CA GLU A 448 -9.14 9.89 -8.52
C GLU A 448 -9.43 11.12 -7.65
N MET A 449 -8.43 11.96 -7.40
CA MET A 449 -8.67 13.28 -6.80
C MET A 449 -9.62 14.11 -7.67
N ASP A 450 -10.38 15.02 -7.05
CA ASP A 450 -11.13 16.03 -7.76
C ASP A 450 -10.18 16.98 -8.51
N PRO A 451 -10.20 17.02 -9.85
CA PRO A 451 -9.34 17.92 -10.62
C PRO A 451 -9.67 19.40 -10.39
N GLY A 452 -10.83 19.72 -9.80
CA GLY A 452 -11.22 21.08 -9.41
C GLY A 452 -10.61 21.57 -8.10
N LYS A 453 -10.02 20.70 -7.27
CA LYS A 453 -9.41 21.12 -6.00
C LYS A 453 -8.10 21.87 -6.24
N PRO A 454 -7.77 22.90 -5.45
CA PRO A 454 -6.52 23.64 -5.57
C PRO A 454 -5.35 22.88 -4.92
N THR A 455 -4.90 21.81 -5.57
CA THR A 455 -3.90 20.87 -5.04
C THR A 455 -2.46 21.21 -5.43
N ASP A 456 -2.23 22.22 -6.28
CA ASP A 456 -0.92 22.62 -6.78
C ASP A 456 0.08 22.91 -5.63
N ALA A 457 -0.33 23.74 -4.66
CA ALA A 457 0.49 24.09 -3.50
C ALA A 457 0.73 22.89 -2.59
N TYR A 458 -0.30 22.05 -2.39
CA TYR A 458 -0.23 20.81 -1.63
C TYR A 458 0.79 19.83 -2.26
N TYR A 459 0.68 19.54 -3.56
CA TYR A 459 1.62 18.66 -4.25
C TYR A 459 3.04 19.22 -4.24
N GLY A 460 3.22 20.53 -4.47
CA GLY A 460 4.54 21.16 -4.41
C GLY A 460 5.18 21.13 -3.01
N GLU A 461 4.37 21.18 -1.94
CA GLU A 461 4.87 21.05 -0.58
C GLU A 461 5.22 19.61 -0.21
N LEU A 462 4.44 18.63 -0.68
CA LEU A 462 4.74 17.20 -0.48
C LEU A 462 5.96 16.76 -1.29
N ALA A 463 6.09 17.21 -2.54
CA ALA A 463 7.27 16.92 -3.37
C ALA A 463 8.55 17.39 -2.70
N ARG A 464 8.62 18.68 -2.27
CA ARG A 464 9.77 19.22 -1.53
C ARG A 464 10.08 18.46 -0.24
N TYR A 465 9.06 17.89 0.40
CA TYR A 465 9.27 17.09 1.59
C TYR A 465 9.82 15.70 1.24
N LEU A 466 9.26 15.04 0.21
CA LEU A 466 9.79 13.77 -0.32
C LEU A 466 11.25 13.90 -0.74
N GLU A 467 11.66 15.03 -1.34
CA GLU A 467 13.06 15.31 -1.65
C GLU A 467 14.00 15.24 -0.42
N GLN A 468 13.48 15.53 0.78
CA GLN A 468 14.26 15.51 2.02
C GLN A 468 14.31 14.12 2.65
N ILE A 469 13.22 13.35 2.56
CA ILE A 469 13.07 12.10 3.33
C ILE A 469 13.27 10.82 2.50
N ASP A 470 13.02 10.89 1.19
CA ASP A 470 13.20 9.77 0.27
C ASP A 470 14.54 9.92 -0.43
N ILE A 471 15.57 9.37 0.21
CA ILE A 471 16.94 9.39 -0.33
C ILE A 471 17.06 8.69 -1.68
N TYR A 472 16.10 7.82 -2.02
CA TYR A 472 16.06 7.10 -3.29
C TYR A 472 15.23 7.82 -4.34
N ARG A 473 14.58 8.94 -4.02
CA ARG A 473 13.87 9.81 -4.98
C ARG A 473 12.90 9.04 -5.88
N HIS A 474 11.99 8.27 -5.30
CA HIS A 474 10.98 7.56 -6.09
C HIS A 474 10.12 8.55 -6.88
N PRO A 475 9.75 8.23 -8.13
CA PRO A 475 8.78 9.01 -8.90
C PRO A 475 7.49 9.30 -8.12
N TRP A 476 7.06 10.55 -8.15
CA TRP A 476 5.84 11.05 -7.50
C TRP A 476 4.75 11.38 -8.53
N THR A 477 3.51 11.02 -8.24
CA THR A 477 2.38 11.26 -9.14
C THR A 477 1.03 11.32 -8.42
N THR A 478 -0.05 11.59 -9.15
CA THR A 478 -1.44 11.52 -8.68
C THR A 478 -2.36 11.26 -9.86
N SER A 479 -3.55 10.71 -9.61
CA SER A 479 -4.61 10.63 -10.61
C SER A 479 -5.88 11.36 -10.20
N THR A 480 -6.77 11.59 -11.17
CA THR A 480 -8.03 12.32 -11.04
C THR A 480 -9.16 11.56 -11.75
N TRP A 481 -10.41 11.69 -11.29
CA TRP A 481 -11.57 10.99 -11.91
C TRP A 481 -11.92 11.51 -13.31
N HIS A 482 -11.30 12.61 -13.73
CA HIS A 482 -11.33 13.12 -15.10
C HIS A 482 -9.92 13.60 -15.47
N PRO A 483 -9.44 13.39 -16.71
CA PRO A 483 -8.13 13.89 -17.14
C PRO A 483 -7.88 15.36 -16.75
N SER A 484 -6.73 15.61 -16.12
CA SER A 484 -6.33 16.92 -15.59
C SER A 484 -5.07 17.40 -16.29
N ALA A 485 -5.24 18.30 -17.26
CA ALA A 485 -4.11 18.93 -17.95
C ALA A 485 -3.24 19.77 -16.98
N ARG A 486 -3.88 20.35 -15.96
CA ARG A 486 -3.20 21.11 -14.90
C ARG A 486 -2.21 20.22 -14.18
N ASP A 487 -2.64 19.07 -13.68
CA ASP A 487 -1.79 18.20 -12.85
C ASP A 487 -0.67 17.58 -13.70
N ILE A 488 -0.92 17.20 -14.96
CA ILE A 488 0.13 16.71 -15.87
C ILE A 488 1.23 17.76 -16.08
N ARG A 489 0.87 19.05 -16.14
CA ARG A 489 1.81 20.18 -16.32
C ARG A 489 2.61 20.52 -15.07
N LEU A 490 2.25 20.03 -13.88
CA LEU A 490 2.96 20.37 -12.66
C LEU A 490 4.35 19.72 -12.64
N ASP A 491 5.40 20.52 -12.58
CA ASP A 491 6.79 20.03 -12.52
C ASP A 491 7.08 19.22 -11.25
N CYS A 492 6.37 19.49 -10.17
CA CYS A 492 6.49 18.72 -8.93
C CYS A 492 5.93 17.29 -9.00
N LEU A 493 5.21 16.93 -10.07
CA LEU A 493 4.77 15.56 -10.34
C LEU A 493 5.64 14.97 -11.45
N ASP A 494 6.38 13.91 -11.13
CA ASP A 494 7.32 13.28 -12.04
C ASP A 494 6.63 12.52 -13.17
N ILE A 495 5.44 11.97 -12.92
CA ILE A 495 4.66 11.22 -13.91
C ILE A 495 3.32 11.92 -14.15
N GLY A 496 3.04 12.26 -15.42
CA GLY A 496 1.71 12.67 -15.84
C GLY A 496 0.82 11.45 -16.06
N GLN A 497 -0.36 11.39 -15.45
CA GLN A 497 -1.25 10.26 -15.68
C GLN A 497 -2.72 10.68 -15.77
N LEU A 498 -3.54 9.79 -16.32
CA LEU A 498 -4.99 9.95 -16.39
C LEU A 498 -5.69 8.59 -16.27
N HIS A 499 -6.97 8.63 -15.91
CA HIS A 499 -7.88 7.51 -16.01
C HIS A 499 -8.84 7.74 -17.17
N HIS A 500 -9.20 6.68 -17.89
CA HIS A 500 -10.21 6.77 -18.93
C HIS A 500 -11.00 5.47 -19.08
N TYR A 501 -12.33 5.60 -19.03
CA TYR A 501 -13.25 4.50 -19.27
C TYR A 501 -14.11 4.79 -20.49
N MET A 502 -14.00 3.93 -21.49
CA MET A 502 -14.89 3.93 -22.64
C MET A 502 -16.27 3.43 -22.18
N ARG A 503 -17.35 4.08 -22.60
CA ARG A 503 -18.71 3.78 -22.12
C ARG A 503 -19.65 3.53 -23.29
N PRO A 504 -19.82 2.27 -23.75
CA PRO A 504 -20.59 1.97 -24.95
C PRO A 504 -22.06 2.37 -24.92
N GLN A 505 -22.63 2.51 -23.72
CA GLN A 505 -24.02 2.91 -23.53
C GLN A 505 -24.22 4.44 -23.48
N VAL A 506 -23.17 5.24 -23.73
CA VAL A 506 -23.21 6.70 -23.79
C VAL A 506 -22.79 7.16 -25.18
N GLU A 507 -23.44 8.18 -25.75
CA GLU A 507 -23.09 8.73 -27.05
C GLU A 507 -21.68 9.35 -27.07
N GLY A 508 -20.85 9.00 -28.07
CA GLY A 508 -19.47 9.49 -28.20
C GLY A 508 -18.51 8.53 -28.91
N ASP A 509 -17.23 8.90 -29.00
CA ASP A 509 -16.17 8.10 -29.63
C ASP A 509 -15.60 7.05 -28.65
N TYR A 510 -16.36 5.98 -28.46
CA TYR A 510 -15.98 4.82 -27.62
C TYR A 510 -15.76 3.54 -28.44
N ARG A 511 -15.89 3.60 -29.76
CA ARG A 511 -15.91 2.38 -30.58
C ARG A 511 -14.52 1.94 -31.00
N ASP A 512 -13.65 2.90 -31.34
CA ASP A 512 -12.27 2.64 -31.74
C ASP A 512 -11.32 2.88 -30.57
N GLU A 513 -11.03 1.82 -29.81
CA GLU A 513 -10.14 1.85 -28.65
C GLU A 513 -8.73 2.34 -29.00
N VAL A 514 -8.28 2.11 -30.24
CA VAL A 514 -6.96 2.53 -30.69
C VAL A 514 -6.95 4.04 -30.96
N ALA A 515 -8.00 4.59 -31.58
CA ALA A 515 -8.13 6.04 -31.76
C ALA A 515 -8.24 6.78 -30.42
N VAL A 516 -9.01 6.24 -29.48
CA VAL A 516 -9.11 6.77 -28.10
C VAL A 516 -7.73 6.84 -27.46
N ILE A 517 -6.95 5.75 -27.50
CA ILE A 517 -5.60 5.72 -26.91
C ILE A 517 -4.65 6.74 -27.56
N VAL A 518 -4.71 6.90 -28.89
CA VAL A 518 -3.92 7.91 -29.59
C VAL A 518 -4.30 9.32 -29.12
N GLY A 519 -5.60 9.61 -28.97
CA GLY A 519 -6.09 10.88 -28.45
C GLY A 519 -5.63 11.16 -27.02
N LEU A 520 -5.75 10.18 -26.12
CA LEU A 520 -5.30 10.28 -24.73
C LEU A 520 -3.79 10.51 -24.63
N THR A 521 -3.01 9.78 -25.42
CA THR A 521 -1.55 9.89 -25.40
C THR A 521 -1.09 11.21 -25.98
N LYS A 522 -1.74 11.69 -27.07
CA LYS A 522 -1.51 13.04 -27.58
C LYS A 522 -1.81 14.09 -26.53
N PHE A 523 -2.96 14.03 -25.86
CA PHE A 523 -3.31 14.95 -24.78
C PHE A 523 -2.25 14.96 -23.66
N MET A 524 -1.79 13.80 -23.21
CA MET A 524 -0.75 13.72 -22.20
C MET A 524 0.58 14.29 -22.69
N ARG A 525 0.98 14.05 -23.94
CA ARG A 525 2.23 14.58 -24.51
C ARG A 525 2.19 16.08 -24.79
N ASP A 526 1.05 16.61 -25.20
CA ASP A 526 0.86 18.06 -25.38
C ASP A 526 0.98 18.81 -24.04
N ASN A 527 0.67 18.16 -22.91
CA ASN A 527 0.71 18.76 -21.57
C ASN A 527 1.94 18.34 -20.74
N GLY A 528 2.56 17.22 -21.04
CA GLY A 528 3.75 16.67 -20.38
C GLY A 528 4.78 16.19 -21.40
N PRO A 529 5.38 17.08 -22.20
CA PRO A 529 6.24 16.71 -23.32
C PRO A 529 7.59 16.12 -22.89
N ALA A 530 8.04 16.40 -21.67
CA ALA A 530 9.37 16.07 -21.17
C ALA A 530 9.34 15.32 -19.83
N LYS A 531 8.35 14.45 -19.63
CA LYS A 531 8.28 13.54 -18.47
C LYS A 531 7.56 12.24 -18.83
N PRO A 532 7.65 11.18 -18.03
CA PRO A 532 6.89 9.97 -18.30
C PRO A 532 5.38 10.22 -18.20
N VAL A 533 4.60 9.55 -19.05
CA VAL A 533 3.14 9.59 -19.02
C VAL A 533 2.51 8.21 -19.06
N LEU A 534 1.52 7.96 -18.22
CA LEU A 534 0.86 6.67 -18.05
C LEU A 534 -0.66 6.80 -18.14
N ILE A 535 -1.30 5.85 -18.81
CA ILE A 535 -2.75 5.66 -18.71
C ILE A 535 -2.99 4.75 -17.48
N GLY A 536 -3.32 5.39 -16.35
CA GLY A 536 -3.39 4.81 -15.01
C GLY A 536 -4.49 3.77 -14.84
N GLU A 537 -5.62 4.00 -15.51
CA GLU A 537 -6.76 3.11 -15.57
C GLU A 537 -7.40 3.17 -16.95
N PHE A 538 -7.68 2.00 -17.52
CA PHE A 538 -8.31 1.88 -18.83
C PHE A 538 -9.24 0.66 -18.91
N GLY A 539 -10.35 0.79 -19.61
CA GLY A 539 -11.29 -0.29 -19.84
C GLY A 539 -12.66 0.21 -20.29
N LEU A 540 -13.63 -0.71 -20.33
CA LEU A 540 -15.03 -0.38 -20.60
C LEU A 540 -15.82 -0.32 -19.30
N ALA A 541 -16.58 0.75 -19.10
CA ALA A 541 -17.46 0.90 -17.95
C ALA A 541 -18.91 1.14 -18.36
N THR A 542 -19.83 0.83 -17.45
CA THR A 542 -21.23 1.24 -17.56
C THR A 542 -21.37 2.75 -17.30
N PRO A 543 -22.55 3.38 -17.53
CA PRO A 543 -22.78 4.77 -17.14
C PRO A 543 -22.61 5.04 -15.64
N LYS A 544 -22.62 3.99 -14.80
CA LYS A 544 -22.38 4.05 -13.35
C LYS A 544 -20.98 3.59 -12.94
N TRP A 545 -20.02 3.56 -13.88
CA TRP A 545 -18.61 3.24 -13.63
C TRP A 545 -18.33 1.79 -13.16
N GLY A 546 -19.30 0.88 -13.31
CA GLY A 546 -19.11 -0.56 -13.06
C GLY A 546 -18.66 -1.32 -14.32
N LEU A 547 -18.26 -2.58 -14.16
CA LEU A 547 -17.84 -3.46 -15.26
C LEU A 547 -18.95 -3.59 -16.32
N SER A 548 -18.64 -3.21 -17.56
CA SER A 548 -19.57 -3.35 -18.70
C SER A 548 -19.81 -4.82 -19.05
N ASP A 549 -21.05 -5.18 -19.39
CA ASP A 549 -21.38 -6.54 -19.89
C ASP A 549 -20.72 -6.83 -21.26
N ASP A 550 -20.44 -5.79 -22.05
CA ASP A 550 -19.70 -5.93 -23.30
C ASP A 550 -18.27 -6.42 -23.05
N MET A 551 -17.65 -5.97 -21.95
CA MET A 551 -16.32 -6.44 -21.54
C MET A 551 -16.34 -7.90 -21.10
N LYS A 552 -17.42 -8.35 -20.45
CA LYS A 552 -17.58 -9.77 -20.07
C LYS A 552 -17.72 -10.68 -21.30
N THR A 553 -18.30 -10.15 -22.38
CA THR A 553 -18.49 -10.86 -23.64
C THR A 553 -17.18 -11.04 -24.41
N ASP A 554 -16.18 -10.18 -24.18
CA ASP A 554 -14.85 -10.27 -24.79
C ASP A 554 -13.98 -11.38 -24.18
N ALA A 555 -14.39 -12.64 -24.38
CA ALA A 555 -13.70 -13.82 -23.85
C ALA A 555 -12.30 -14.05 -24.48
N GLN A 556 -11.98 -13.36 -25.58
CA GLN A 556 -10.70 -13.45 -26.27
C GLN A 556 -9.77 -12.26 -25.97
N GLY A 557 -10.20 -11.34 -25.08
CA GLY A 557 -9.45 -10.17 -24.70
C GLY A 557 -9.06 -9.26 -25.87
N VAL A 558 -9.91 -9.13 -26.90
CA VAL A 558 -9.64 -8.32 -28.09
C VAL A 558 -9.42 -6.85 -27.72
N HIS A 559 -10.31 -6.27 -26.91
CA HIS A 559 -10.19 -4.90 -26.42
C HIS A 559 -8.88 -4.73 -25.65
N PHE A 560 -8.61 -5.64 -24.70
CA PHE A 560 -7.41 -5.59 -23.88
C PHE A 560 -6.13 -5.70 -24.73
N ARG A 561 -6.04 -6.70 -25.60
CA ARG A 561 -4.88 -6.91 -26.50
C ARG A 561 -4.64 -5.72 -27.39
N ARG A 562 -5.67 -5.17 -28.03
CA ARG A 562 -5.53 -4.04 -28.95
C ARG A 562 -5.13 -2.77 -28.22
N SER A 563 -5.67 -2.54 -27.02
CA SER A 563 -5.28 -1.43 -26.15
C SER A 563 -3.83 -1.53 -25.69
N LEU A 564 -3.38 -2.75 -25.35
CA LEU A 564 -2.01 -3.04 -24.94
C LEU A 564 -1.01 -2.65 -26.04
N TRP A 565 -1.24 -3.08 -27.28
CA TRP A 565 -0.39 -2.73 -28.40
C TRP A 565 -0.51 -1.27 -28.82
N ALA A 566 -1.73 -0.71 -28.90
CA ALA A 566 -1.92 0.68 -29.27
C ALA A 566 -1.17 1.64 -28.34
N SER A 567 -1.32 1.45 -27.03
CA SER A 567 -0.66 2.30 -26.04
C SER A 567 0.87 2.20 -26.13
N ALA A 568 1.41 0.98 -26.29
CA ALA A 568 2.84 0.78 -26.44
C ALA A 568 3.48 1.58 -27.59
N PHE A 569 2.72 1.90 -28.65
CA PHE A 569 3.21 2.57 -29.86
C PHE A 569 2.61 3.97 -30.10
N ALA A 570 1.76 4.47 -29.21
CA ALA A 570 1.08 5.76 -29.37
C ALA A 570 1.80 6.94 -28.71
N GLY A 571 2.92 6.70 -28.00
CA GLY A 571 3.70 7.75 -27.33
C GLY A 571 3.75 7.67 -25.81
N SER A 572 3.04 6.73 -25.15
CA SER A 572 3.04 6.62 -23.68
C SER A 572 4.32 5.94 -23.17
N SER A 573 4.60 6.09 -21.88
CA SER A 573 5.77 5.48 -21.21
C SER A 573 5.51 4.06 -20.72
N GLY A 574 4.36 3.51 -21.08
CA GLY A 574 3.86 2.22 -20.64
C GLY A 574 2.58 1.83 -21.36
N THR A 575 2.18 0.59 -21.21
CA THR A 575 0.88 0.11 -21.68
C THR A 575 -0.27 0.73 -20.89
N ALA A 576 -1.45 0.84 -21.50
CA ALA A 576 -2.66 1.22 -20.79
C ALA A 576 -2.97 0.20 -19.70
N MET A 577 -3.05 0.65 -18.44
CA MET A 577 -3.24 -0.23 -17.30
C MET A 577 -4.70 -0.63 -17.17
N PHE A 578 -4.99 -1.89 -17.50
CA PHE A 578 -6.35 -2.40 -17.50
C PHE A 578 -6.94 -2.38 -16.08
N TRP A 579 -8.17 -1.88 -15.95
CA TRP A 579 -8.85 -1.75 -14.65
C TRP A 579 -9.53 -3.04 -14.18
N TRP A 580 -10.08 -3.87 -15.07
CA TRP A 580 -10.81 -5.09 -14.66
C TRP A 580 -9.85 -6.28 -14.45
N TRP A 581 -8.92 -6.14 -13.49
CA TRP A 581 -7.87 -7.14 -13.25
C TRP A 581 -8.41 -8.49 -12.80
N ASP A 582 -9.52 -8.49 -12.08
CA ASP A 582 -10.21 -9.71 -11.63
C ASP A 582 -10.79 -10.46 -12.83
N LEU A 583 -11.29 -9.75 -13.84
CA LEU A 583 -11.72 -10.34 -15.08
C LEU A 583 -10.54 -10.94 -15.86
N LEU A 584 -9.40 -10.24 -15.92
CA LEU A 584 -8.18 -10.79 -16.55
C LEU A 584 -7.74 -12.10 -15.88
N ASP A 585 -7.78 -12.17 -14.53
CA ASP A 585 -7.45 -13.39 -13.79
C ASP A 585 -8.45 -14.51 -14.10
N ARG A 586 -9.75 -14.23 -13.98
CA ARG A 586 -10.84 -15.20 -14.25
C ARG A 586 -10.80 -15.77 -15.67
N GLN A 587 -10.40 -14.95 -16.64
CA GLN A 587 -10.28 -15.35 -18.05
C GLN A 587 -8.91 -15.94 -18.40
N ASN A 588 -7.95 -15.96 -17.48
CA ASN A 588 -6.56 -16.32 -17.74
C ASN A 588 -5.95 -15.53 -18.93
N ALA A 589 -6.24 -14.23 -18.98
CA ALA A 589 -5.91 -13.34 -20.11
C ALA A 589 -4.44 -12.88 -20.12
N TYR A 590 -3.63 -13.28 -19.13
CA TYR A 590 -2.22 -12.88 -19.00
C TYR A 590 -1.35 -13.25 -20.21
N GLY A 591 -1.74 -14.27 -20.97
CA GLY A 591 -1.05 -14.66 -22.21
C GLY A 591 -0.92 -13.53 -23.24
N HIS A 592 -1.78 -12.51 -23.19
CA HIS A 592 -1.69 -11.36 -24.10
C HIS A 592 -0.50 -10.43 -23.83
N TYR A 593 0.10 -10.46 -22.64
CA TYR A 593 1.32 -9.70 -22.36
C TYR A 593 2.52 -10.25 -23.12
N ARG A 594 2.60 -11.58 -23.27
CA ARG A 594 3.80 -12.28 -23.76
C ARG A 594 4.25 -11.82 -25.16
N PRO A 595 3.37 -11.69 -26.18
CA PRO A 595 3.80 -11.23 -27.50
C PRO A 595 4.39 -9.82 -27.48
N LEU A 596 3.77 -8.89 -26.74
CA LEU A 596 4.27 -7.51 -26.64
C LEU A 596 5.59 -7.47 -25.87
N ALA A 597 5.67 -8.13 -24.71
CA ALA A 597 6.89 -8.19 -23.92
C ALA A 597 8.05 -8.83 -24.70
N GLY A 598 7.77 -9.87 -25.50
CA GLY A 598 8.74 -10.47 -26.41
C GLY A 598 9.23 -9.51 -27.49
N PHE A 599 8.32 -8.72 -28.09
CA PHE A 599 8.67 -7.71 -29.08
C PHE A 599 9.51 -6.57 -28.49
N LEU A 600 9.16 -6.09 -27.29
CA LEU A 600 9.84 -4.98 -26.63
C LEU A 600 11.16 -5.39 -25.96
N LYS A 601 11.51 -6.68 -25.96
CA LYS A 601 12.76 -7.16 -25.38
C LYS A 601 13.97 -6.53 -26.10
N GLY A 602 14.70 -5.67 -25.41
CA GLY A 602 15.85 -4.94 -25.94
C GLY A 602 15.50 -3.70 -26.77
N VAL A 603 14.22 -3.32 -26.84
CA VAL A 603 13.79 -2.06 -27.46
C VAL A 603 13.97 -0.92 -26.47
N SER A 604 14.57 0.17 -26.93
CA SER A 604 14.62 1.45 -26.22
C SER A 604 13.93 2.50 -27.07
N PHE A 605 12.84 3.09 -26.56
CA PHE A 605 12.18 4.21 -27.23
C PHE A 605 12.84 5.56 -26.96
N ALA A 606 13.79 5.62 -26.02
CA ALA A 606 14.54 6.83 -25.72
C ALA A 606 15.24 7.38 -26.98
N GLY A 607 15.01 8.66 -27.27
CA GLY A 607 15.53 9.35 -28.45
C GLY A 607 14.71 9.15 -29.73
N LEU A 608 13.74 8.23 -29.75
CA LEU A 608 12.89 8.02 -30.91
C LEU A 608 11.73 9.02 -30.94
N LYS A 609 11.33 9.45 -32.12
CA LYS A 609 10.15 10.30 -32.32
C LYS A 609 8.95 9.45 -32.68
N ILE A 610 7.75 10.00 -32.55
CA ILE A 610 6.57 9.38 -33.16
C ILE A 610 6.82 9.29 -34.67
N THR A 611 6.50 8.13 -35.24
CA THR A 611 6.76 7.84 -36.65
C THR A 611 5.93 8.71 -37.59
N ASP A 612 6.54 9.15 -38.69
CA ASP A 612 5.84 9.74 -39.84
C ASP A 612 5.56 8.68 -40.92
N ALA A 613 5.72 7.39 -40.59
CA ALA A 613 5.40 6.30 -41.48
C ALA A 613 3.93 6.36 -41.93
N SER A 614 3.71 6.02 -43.18
CA SER A 614 2.37 6.04 -43.80
C SER A 614 2.12 4.72 -44.53
N VAL A 615 0.89 4.27 -44.50
CA VAL A 615 0.43 3.07 -45.21
C VAL A 615 -0.94 3.35 -45.81
N GLY A 616 -1.23 2.77 -46.97
CA GLY A 616 -2.53 2.93 -47.61
C GLY A 616 -3.68 2.37 -46.76
N GLU A 617 -4.84 3.00 -46.85
CA GLU A 617 -6.06 2.45 -46.26
C GLU A 617 -6.31 1.02 -46.75
N PRO A 618 -6.86 0.14 -45.89
CA PRO A 618 -7.43 0.39 -44.56
C PRO A 618 -6.47 0.10 -43.39
N VAL A 619 -5.15 0.24 -43.58
CA VAL A 619 -4.18 -0.02 -42.51
C VAL A 619 -3.88 1.27 -41.75
N ARG A 620 -3.88 1.20 -40.42
CA ARG A 620 -3.33 2.21 -39.50
C ARG A 620 -1.92 1.79 -39.10
N VAL A 621 -1.01 2.76 -39.04
CA VAL A 621 0.34 2.59 -38.50
C VAL A 621 0.53 3.48 -37.28
N LEU A 622 1.04 2.91 -36.20
CA LEU A 622 1.53 3.60 -35.01
C LEU A 622 2.98 3.22 -34.77
N GLY A 623 3.75 4.07 -34.09
CA GLY A 623 5.04 3.67 -33.57
C GLY A 623 6.07 4.77 -33.47
N TYR A 624 7.32 4.35 -33.36
CA TYR A 624 8.45 5.22 -33.13
C TYR A 624 9.51 5.05 -34.21
N GLN A 625 10.16 6.16 -34.57
CA GLN A 625 11.19 6.21 -35.60
C GLN A 625 12.39 7.01 -35.11
N GLY A 626 13.57 6.48 -35.38
CA GLY A 626 14.86 7.17 -35.30
C GLY A 626 15.56 7.13 -36.65
N ASP A 627 16.83 7.55 -36.68
CA ASP A 627 17.58 7.68 -37.93
C ASP A 627 17.98 6.32 -38.56
N ASP A 628 18.09 5.27 -37.74
CA ASP A 628 18.57 3.94 -38.15
C ASP A 628 17.51 2.82 -38.03
N ARG A 629 16.37 3.11 -37.40
CA ARG A 629 15.35 2.09 -37.07
C ARG A 629 13.96 2.70 -36.92
N ALA A 630 12.95 1.87 -37.19
CA ALA A 630 11.57 2.16 -36.85
C ALA A 630 10.91 0.93 -36.21
N TYR A 631 10.13 1.17 -35.15
CA TYR A 631 9.31 0.16 -34.50
C TYR A 631 7.85 0.52 -34.74
N LEU A 632 7.16 -0.30 -35.53
CA LEU A 632 5.83 0.02 -36.05
C LEU A 632 4.84 -1.08 -35.68
N TRP A 633 3.66 -0.66 -35.25
CA TRP A 633 2.50 -1.52 -35.09
C TRP A 633 1.45 -1.16 -36.14
N LEU A 634 1.03 -2.19 -36.90
CA LEU A 634 0.03 -2.06 -37.95
C LEU A 634 -1.28 -2.69 -37.49
N SER A 635 -2.39 -2.02 -37.74
CA SER A 635 -3.74 -2.50 -37.39
C SER A 635 -4.75 -2.16 -38.49
N ASP A 636 -5.72 -3.03 -38.73
CA ASP A 636 -6.83 -2.77 -39.65
C ASP A 636 -7.79 -1.72 -39.04
N SER A 637 -7.95 -0.56 -39.69
CA SER A 637 -8.79 0.54 -39.22
C SER A 637 -10.29 0.30 -39.43
N ARG A 638 -10.70 -0.72 -40.21
CA ARG A 638 -12.11 -1.11 -40.38
C ARG A 638 -12.65 -1.92 -39.20
N THR A 639 -11.75 -2.47 -38.38
CA THR A 639 -12.11 -3.31 -37.24
C THR A 639 -11.62 -2.70 -35.94
N ASN A 640 -12.48 -2.75 -34.94
CA ASN A 640 -12.23 -2.37 -33.56
C ASN A 640 -12.78 -3.47 -32.63
N TRP A 641 -12.59 -3.32 -31.33
CA TRP A 641 -13.07 -4.32 -30.37
C TRP A 641 -14.57 -4.61 -30.53
N GLN A 642 -15.39 -3.58 -30.76
CA GLN A 642 -16.84 -3.73 -30.87
C GLN A 642 -17.24 -4.54 -32.10
N THR A 643 -16.73 -4.19 -33.29
CA THR A 643 -17.02 -4.93 -34.53
C THR A 643 -16.55 -6.38 -34.48
N VAL A 644 -15.41 -6.65 -33.83
CA VAL A 644 -14.88 -8.01 -33.71
C VAL A 644 -15.68 -8.84 -32.71
N VAL A 645 -15.93 -8.28 -31.52
CA VAL A 645 -16.52 -9.04 -30.41
C VAL A 645 -18.05 -9.02 -30.45
N MET A 646 -18.67 -7.87 -30.73
CA MET A 646 -20.13 -7.73 -30.72
C MET A 646 -20.77 -8.10 -32.07
N GLU A 647 -20.11 -7.79 -33.19
CA GLU A 647 -20.66 -8.05 -34.53
C GLU A 647 -20.09 -9.32 -35.18
N GLY A 648 -19.08 -9.95 -34.57
CA GLY A 648 -18.44 -11.17 -35.09
C GLY A 648 -17.65 -10.95 -36.38
N LYS A 649 -17.28 -9.71 -36.70
CA LYS A 649 -16.55 -9.37 -37.93
C LYS A 649 -15.06 -9.64 -37.74
N THR A 650 -14.48 -10.44 -38.63
CA THR A 650 -13.01 -10.61 -38.69
C THR A 650 -12.42 -9.66 -39.74
N PRO A 651 -11.26 -9.03 -39.47
CA PRO A 651 -10.60 -8.20 -40.46
C PRO A 651 -10.16 -9.08 -41.64
N PRO A 652 -10.57 -8.76 -42.88
CA PRO A 652 -10.13 -9.52 -44.04
C PRO A 652 -8.64 -9.23 -44.32
N ALA A 653 -7.96 -10.17 -44.99
CA ALA A 653 -6.58 -9.97 -45.41
C ALA A 653 -6.46 -8.70 -46.26
N VAL A 654 -5.46 -7.87 -45.94
CA VAL A 654 -5.13 -6.66 -46.71
C VAL A 654 -3.89 -6.95 -47.55
N THR A 655 -4.00 -6.80 -48.87
CA THR A 655 -2.91 -7.04 -49.82
C THR A 655 -2.66 -5.80 -50.68
N GLY A 656 -1.44 -5.64 -51.20
CA GLY A 656 -1.08 -4.53 -52.09
C GLY A 656 -0.85 -3.17 -51.41
N CYS A 657 -0.89 -3.08 -50.09
CA CYS A 657 -0.55 -1.86 -49.36
C CYS A 657 0.97 -1.66 -49.29
N GLY A 658 1.46 -0.48 -49.67
CA GLY A 658 2.84 -0.06 -49.46
C GLY A 658 3.01 0.66 -48.13
N LEU A 659 3.94 0.19 -47.29
CA LEU A 659 4.39 0.92 -46.10
C LEU A 659 5.57 1.80 -46.49
N ARG A 660 5.42 3.11 -46.30
CA ARG A 660 6.50 4.08 -46.46
C ARG A 660 7.00 4.49 -45.08
N VAL A 661 8.30 4.32 -44.84
CA VAL A 661 9.02 4.82 -43.67
C VAL A 661 9.96 5.92 -44.19
N PRO A 662 9.69 7.21 -43.88
CA PRO A 662 10.45 8.35 -44.41
C PRO A 662 11.94 8.33 -44.10
#